data_AF-A0A8U0S5H4-F1
#
_entry.id   AF-A0A8U0S5H4-F1
#
_cell.length_a   1.000
_cell.length_b   1.000
_cell.length_c   1.000
_cell.angle_alpha   90.00
_cell.angle_beta   90.00
_cell.angle_gamma   90.00
#
_symmetry.space_group_name_H-M   'P 1'
#
loop_
_entity.id
_entity.type
_entity.pdbx_description
1 polymer ?
#
loop_
_entity_poly.entity_id
_entity_poly.type
_entity_poly.pdbx_seq_one_letter_code
_entity_poly.pdbx_strand_id
1 'polypeptide(L)'
;MTTAAERKYINIRKRLDQLGYRQTLTVECLPLVEKLFSDLVHTTESLRKSKLSTVKAEKESANFDFVLEPYKLENARLIKENNELYLELMKLREQSGQHIKELKATLKKCARETADLKFLNNQYVHKLKLLEKESKAKNERIQQLQEKNLHAVVQTPGGKKRNIAFRRQRMQIDEPVPPSEVRSYPVPQPDDPYIADLLQVADNRIQELQLEVHQLQEKLAMMESGLRDYTEQIELREREIERLSVALDSGRSPDILFLESRNKTNEKLIAHLNIQVDFLQRANKDLEKHIQELMETKETVTTEVVNLSNKNEKLCQELTEIDQLAQQLERHKEEVLETADKELEEAKKEIKRKLSEMRDLEETMAKLQLELNLCHKEKERLSDELLIKSDLETVVHQLEQEKQRLNKKMESFAVTERELTLELERMRLEHGIKRRDKSPSRLDTFLKGIEEERDYYKKELEKLQHLIQRRSCSINYSTREKIPIFKTLEKGDYNSEIHLITRERDELQRMLERFEKHMEDIQSNVKLLTAERDKLSVLYNEAQEQLHALRQESTQTTISHNIVSLMEKEKEVALSDLRRIMSEKEALKEKLKNLQEMSIFEKSKLEKTIEHLTCINHQLEDEKHDLKSEVLIMKETVESLENKAKLQAQKLSHVAGDSSHRKTEMNSLRMVNEQLQRSLDDCQHRLSKKRGELESAQSQINILEEKIGKLHLQMTSQNEEAHVMKKTIGVIDKEKDFLQETVDEKTEKIANLQENLVNKEKAIAQMKKTISEYESSMNQLKETLTNRDREISSLRRQLDAAHKELDEVGKSKEISFKENRRLQDDLTTMARENQEISLELEAAVQEKEEMKSRVHNYITEVSRWESLMAAKILRYENGDLAYCIFLFPHRS
;
A
#
# COMPACT_ATOMS: atom_id res chain seq x y z
N MET A 1 -103.55 -44.18 -88.72
CA MET A 1 -102.97 -44.77 -87.49
C MET A 1 -101.50 -45.06 -87.74
N THR A 2 -100.54 -44.30 -87.21
CA THR A 2 -99.12 -44.69 -87.30
C THR A 2 -98.79 -45.73 -86.23
N THR A 3 -98.15 -46.83 -86.61
CA THR A 3 -97.81 -47.90 -85.67
C THR A 3 -96.73 -47.45 -84.68
N ALA A 4 -96.63 -48.14 -83.53
CA ALA A 4 -95.60 -47.84 -82.54
C ALA A 4 -94.17 -48.03 -83.10
N ALA A 5 -93.99 -48.97 -84.05
CA ALA A 5 -92.73 -49.22 -84.73
C ALA A 5 -92.29 -48.02 -85.61
N GLU A 6 -93.20 -47.43 -86.40
CA GLU A 6 -92.91 -46.25 -87.21
C GLU A 6 -92.43 -45.06 -86.36
N ARG A 7 -93.05 -44.83 -85.21
CA ARG A 7 -92.67 -43.72 -84.31
C ARG A 7 -91.28 -43.93 -83.71
N LYS A 8 -90.95 -45.17 -83.31
CA LYS A 8 -89.59 -45.56 -82.91
C LYS A 8 -88.60 -45.39 -84.06
N TYR A 9 -88.93 -45.87 -85.27
CA TYR A 9 -88.09 -45.75 -86.46
C TYR A 9 -87.72 -44.30 -86.75
N ILE A 10 -88.71 -43.40 -86.80
CA ILE A 10 -88.50 -41.97 -87.05
C ILE A 10 -87.64 -41.31 -85.95
N ASN A 11 -87.79 -41.73 -84.68
CA ASN A 11 -87.01 -41.20 -83.57
C ASN A 11 -85.54 -41.66 -83.63
N ILE A 12 -85.29 -42.97 -83.73
CA ILE A 12 -83.94 -43.54 -83.87
C ILE A 12 -83.26 -42.95 -85.12
N ARG A 13 -83.99 -42.86 -86.24
CA ARG A 13 -83.48 -42.29 -87.49
C ARG A 13 -83.01 -40.85 -87.31
N LYS A 14 -83.82 -39.98 -86.70
CA LYS A 14 -83.43 -38.58 -86.42
C LYS A 14 -82.18 -38.49 -85.53
N ARG A 15 -82.05 -39.35 -84.51
CA ARG A 15 -80.86 -39.39 -83.62
C ARG A 15 -79.60 -39.89 -84.34
N LEU A 16 -79.74 -40.80 -85.30
CA LEU A 16 -78.66 -41.28 -86.16
C LEU A 16 -78.23 -40.24 -87.20
N ASP A 17 -79.18 -39.58 -87.88
CA ASP A 17 -78.89 -38.49 -88.83
C ASP A 17 -78.19 -37.31 -88.16
N GLN A 18 -78.56 -36.97 -86.92
CA GLN A 18 -77.88 -35.95 -86.09
C GLN A 18 -76.41 -36.28 -85.79
N LEU A 19 -76.03 -37.57 -85.85
CA LEU A 19 -74.66 -38.04 -85.66
C LEU A 19 -74.00 -38.48 -86.98
N GLY A 20 -74.61 -38.15 -88.12
CA GLY A 20 -74.06 -38.40 -89.46
C GLY A 20 -74.28 -39.81 -90.03
N TYR A 21 -74.93 -40.71 -89.30
CA TYR A 21 -75.20 -42.09 -89.74
C TYR A 21 -76.36 -42.16 -90.75
N ARG A 22 -76.07 -41.83 -92.01
CA ARG A 22 -77.08 -41.65 -93.06
C ARG A 22 -77.51 -42.93 -93.79
N GLN A 23 -76.85 -44.07 -93.57
CA GLN A 23 -77.11 -45.36 -94.23
C GLN A 23 -78.56 -45.84 -94.04
N THR A 24 -79.14 -46.53 -95.02
CA THR A 24 -80.54 -47.02 -94.96
C THR A 24 -80.75 -48.05 -93.85
N LEU A 25 -81.81 -47.88 -93.06
CA LEU A 25 -82.18 -48.78 -91.95
C LEU A 25 -83.46 -49.53 -92.29
N THR A 26 -83.47 -50.86 -92.14
CA THR A 26 -84.68 -51.69 -92.25
C THR A 26 -85.41 -51.76 -90.90
N VAL A 27 -86.72 -52.02 -90.93
CA VAL A 27 -87.57 -52.05 -89.73
C VAL A 27 -87.17 -53.20 -88.79
N GLU A 28 -86.71 -54.33 -89.34
CA GLU A 28 -86.28 -55.51 -88.58
C GLU A 28 -85.05 -55.24 -87.70
N CYS A 29 -84.10 -54.43 -88.18
CA CYS A 29 -82.88 -54.09 -87.45
C CYS A 29 -83.11 -53.03 -86.34
N LEU A 30 -84.27 -52.38 -86.32
CA LEU A 30 -84.57 -51.26 -85.42
C LEU A 30 -84.35 -51.56 -83.91
N PRO A 31 -84.76 -52.71 -83.34
CA PRO A 31 -84.59 -52.98 -81.91
C PRO A 31 -83.12 -53.18 -81.51
N LEU A 32 -82.30 -53.74 -82.40
CA LEU A 32 -80.86 -53.91 -82.17
C LEU A 32 -80.15 -52.55 -82.24
N VAL A 33 -80.49 -51.73 -83.24
CA VAL A 33 -79.92 -50.39 -83.39
C VAL A 33 -80.36 -49.46 -82.26
N GLU A 34 -81.60 -49.57 -81.77
CA GLU A 34 -82.09 -48.82 -80.58
C GLU A 34 -81.27 -49.16 -79.32
N LYS A 35 -80.92 -50.45 -79.12
CA LYS A 35 -80.04 -50.89 -78.02
C LYS A 35 -78.62 -50.39 -78.19
N LEU A 36 -77.94 -50.74 -79.29
CA LEU A 36 -76.55 -50.36 -79.56
C LEU A 36 -76.34 -48.84 -79.50
N PHE A 37 -77.33 -48.05 -79.94
CA PHE A 37 -77.29 -46.60 -79.82
C PHE A 37 -77.40 -46.12 -78.37
N SER A 38 -78.27 -46.74 -77.58
CA SER A 38 -78.43 -46.44 -76.15
C SER A 38 -77.18 -46.83 -75.35
N ASP A 39 -76.57 -47.96 -75.68
CA ASP A 39 -75.31 -48.45 -75.10
C ASP A 39 -74.14 -47.52 -75.49
N LEU A 40 -74.09 -47.02 -76.72
CA LEU A 40 -73.10 -46.04 -77.16
C LEU A 40 -73.26 -44.69 -76.46
N VAL A 41 -74.49 -44.20 -76.26
CA VAL A 41 -74.75 -42.99 -75.47
C VAL A 41 -74.36 -43.22 -74.00
N HIS A 42 -74.74 -44.34 -73.40
CA HIS A 42 -74.40 -44.65 -72.01
C HIS A 42 -72.88 -44.79 -71.79
N THR A 43 -72.16 -45.47 -72.68
CA THR A 43 -70.70 -45.62 -72.61
C THR A 43 -69.97 -44.30 -72.86
N THR A 44 -70.40 -43.47 -73.81
CA THR A 44 -69.79 -42.13 -74.03
C THR A 44 -70.07 -41.16 -72.88
N GLU A 45 -71.27 -41.17 -72.30
CA GLU A 45 -71.55 -40.44 -71.06
C GLU A 45 -70.75 -40.96 -69.87
N SER A 46 -70.61 -42.28 -69.72
CA SER A 46 -69.83 -42.90 -68.63
C SER A 46 -68.36 -42.57 -68.76
N LEU A 47 -67.80 -42.59 -69.98
CA LEU A 47 -66.44 -42.15 -70.26
C LEU A 47 -66.25 -40.64 -70.00
N ARG A 48 -67.25 -39.81 -70.31
CA ARG A 48 -67.22 -38.37 -69.99
C ARG A 48 -67.26 -38.11 -68.48
N LYS A 49 -68.11 -38.83 -67.74
CA LYS A 49 -68.20 -38.79 -66.27
C LYS A 49 -66.89 -39.29 -65.63
N SER A 50 -66.34 -40.39 -66.12
CA SER A 50 -65.04 -40.94 -65.71
C SER A 50 -63.90 -39.94 -65.91
N LYS A 51 -63.72 -39.40 -67.14
CA LYS A 51 -62.69 -38.38 -67.42
C LYS A 51 -62.84 -37.12 -66.55
N LEU A 52 -64.06 -36.65 -66.31
CA LEU A 52 -64.31 -35.54 -65.40
C LEU A 52 -63.96 -35.87 -63.93
N SER A 53 -64.11 -37.14 -63.52
CA SER A 53 -63.66 -37.60 -62.21
C SER A 53 -62.14 -37.71 -62.12
N THR A 54 -61.46 -38.18 -63.17
CA THR A 54 -59.99 -38.23 -63.23
C THR A 54 -59.40 -36.82 -63.15
N VAL A 55 -59.88 -35.88 -63.96
CA VAL A 55 -59.41 -34.48 -63.95
C VAL A 55 -59.72 -33.74 -62.64
N LYS A 56 -60.73 -34.20 -61.87
CA LYS A 56 -60.93 -33.74 -60.49
C LYS A 56 -59.90 -34.34 -59.54
N ALA A 57 -59.73 -35.66 -59.54
CA ALA A 57 -58.76 -36.35 -58.70
C ALA A 57 -57.30 -35.89 -58.94
N GLU A 58 -56.93 -35.60 -60.19
CA GLU A 58 -55.64 -35.00 -60.55
C GLU A 58 -55.44 -33.61 -59.92
N LYS A 59 -56.47 -32.76 -59.97
CA LYS A 59 -56.44 -31.42 -59.35
C LYS A 59 -56.45 -31.48 -57.82
N GLU A 60 -57.20 -32.41 -57.26
CA GLU A 60 -57.25 -32.68 -55.83
C GLU A 60 -55.89 -33.20 -55.34
N SER A 61 -55.25 -34.12 -56.08
CA SER A 61 -53.88 -34.60 -55.82
C SER A 61 -52.85 -33.49 -55.89
N ALA A 62 -52.88 -32.65 -56.94
CA ALA A 62 -51.96 -31.50 -57.06
C ALA A 62 -52.17 -30.48 -55.93
N ASN A 63 -53.40 -30.28 -55.48
CA ASN A 63 -53.73 -29.43 -54.33
C ASN A 63 -53.24 -30.06 -53.01
N PHE A 64 -53.32 -31.39 -52.84
CA PHE A 64 -52.71 -32.07 -51.70
C PHE A 64 -51.18 -31.97 -51.70
N ASP A 65 -50.52 -32.13 -52.85
CA ASP A 65 -49.06 -31.97 -52.92
C ASP A 65 -48.62 -30.54 -52.60
N PHE A 66 -49.34 -29.51 -53.08
CA PHE A 66 -49.10 -28.11 -52.74
C PHE A 66 -49.31 -27.83 -51.24
N VAL A 67 -50.32 -28.44 -50.61
CA VAL A 67 -50.54 -28.32 -49.16
C VAL A 67 -49.48 -29.09 -48.35
N LEU A 68 -48.95 -30.19 -48.88
CA LEU A 68 -47.91 -31.00 -48.23
C LEU A 68 -46.49 -30.47 -48.42
N GLU A 69 -46.21 -29.71 -49.49
CA GLU A 69 -44.88 -29.18 -49.80
C GLU A 69 -44.27 -28.32 -48.67
N PRO A 70 -44.99 -27.37 -48.04
CA PRO A 70 -44.49 -26.67 -46.85
C PRO A 70 -44.10 -27.61 -45.70
N TYR A 71 -44.87 -28.68 -45.45
CA TYR A 71 -44.55 -29.66 -44.41
C TYR A 71 -43.36 -30.55 -44.81
N LYS A 72 -43.18 -30.87 -46.10
CA LYS A 72 -41.98 -31.57 -46.58
C LYS A 72 -40.73 -30.71 -46.37
N LEU A 73 -40.80 -29.41 -46.66
CA LEU A 73 -39.71 -28.45 -46.46
C LEU A 73 -39.38 -28.23 -44.98
N GLU A 74 -40.38 -28.01 -44.12
CA GLU A 74 -40.16 -27.80 -42.68
C GLU A 74 -39.63 -29.08 -42.00
N ASN A 75 -40.10 -30.27 -42.38
CA ASN A 75 -39.49 -31.52 -41.90
C ASN A 75 -38.02 -31.64 -42.35
N ALA A 76 -37.70 -31.29 -43.61
CA ALA A 76 -36.32 -31.31 -44.09
C ALA A 76 -35.42 -30.28 -43.38
N ARG A 77 -35.97 -29.16 -42.93
CA ARG A 77 -35.29 -28.17 -42.08
C ARG A 77 -35.09 -28.68 -40.66
N LEU A 78 -36.15 -29.16 -40.00
CA LEU A 78 -36.08 -29.73 -38.64
C LEU A 78 -35.11 -30.91 -38.56
N ILE A 79 -35.02 -31.74 -39.61
CA ILE A 79 -34.03 -32.82 -39.69
C ILE A 79 -32.59 -32.26 -39.74
N LYS A 80 -32.33 -31.13 -40.40
CA LYS A 80 -31.00 -30.49 -40.37
C LYS A 80 -30.69 -29.92 -39.00
N GLU A 81 -31.58 -29.10 -38.45
CA GLU A 81 -31.42 -28.50 -37.11
C GLU A 81 -31.20 -29.59 -36.04
N ASN A 82 -31.94 -30.70 -36.11
CA ASN A 82 -31.79 -31.83 -35.21
C ASN A 82 -30.43 -32.54 -35.36
N ASN A 83 -29.94 -32.76 -36.59
CA ASN A 83 -28.61 -33.33 -36.83
C ASN A 83 -27.47 -32.39 -36.39
N GLU A 84 -27.64 -31.08 -36.58
CA GLU A 84 -26.68 -30.05 -36.16
C GLU A 84 -26.59 -29.96 -34.63
N LEU A 85 -27.74 -29.97 -33.93
CA LEU A 85 -27.82 -30.07 -32.47
C LEU A 85 -27.23 -31.38 -31.94
N TYR A 86 -27.44 -32.52 -32.61
CA TYR A 86 -26.79 -33.79 -32.23
C TYR A 86 -25.26 -33.73 -32.38
N LEU A 87 -24.75 -33.08 -33.43
CA LEU A 87 -23.31 -32.88 -33.64
C LEU A 87 -22.71 -31.93 -32.59
N GLU A 88 -23.43 -30.87 -32.21
CA GLU A 88 -23.03 -29.96 -31.14
C GLU A 88 -23.03 -30.64 -29.77
N LEU A 89 -24.07 -31.42 -29.45
CA LEU A 89 -24.12 -32.24 -28.23
C LEU A 89 -22.98 -33.26 -28.17
N MET A 90 -22.54 -33.83 -29.30
CA MET A 90 -21.34 -34.66 -29.34
C MET A 90 -20.05 -33.87 -29.07
N LYS A 91 -19.88 -32.68 -29.65
CA LYS A 91 -18.71 -31.80 -29.38
C LYS A 91 -18.65 -31.38 -27.90
N LEU A 92 -19.77 -30.96 -27.33
CA LEU A 92 -19.88 -30.58 -25.90
C LEU A 92 -19.61 -31.78 -24.97
N ARG A 93 -20.10 -32.98 -25.32
CA ARG A 93 -19.76 -34.23 -24.62
C ARG A 93 -18.27 -34.57 -24.72
N GLU A 94 -17.64 -34.32 -25.87
CA GLU A 94 -16.20 -34.56 -26.02
C GLU A 94 -15.38 -33.55 -25.20
N GLN A 95 -15.66 -32.25 -25.32
CA GLN A 95 -14.97 -31.18 -24.59
C GLN A 95 -15.09 -31.36 -23.07
N SER A 96 -16.29 -31.62 -22.55
CA SER A 96 -16.47 -31.95 -21.13
C SER A 96 -15.77 -33.26 -20.74
N GLY A 97 -15.75 -34.27 -21.63
CA GLY A 97 -14.99 -35.50 -21.45
C GLY A 97 -13.47 -35.32 -21.45
N GLN A 98 -12.94 -34.34 -22.20
CA GLN A 98 -11.54 -33.93 -22.18
C GLN A 98 -11.22 -33.19 -20.87
N HIS A 99 -12.02 -32.20 -20.50
CA HIS A 99 -11.82 -31.43 -19.26
C HIS A 99 -11.91 -32.30 -18.00
N ILE A 100 -12.82 -33.29 -17.97
CA ILE A 100 -12.90 -34.29 -16.89
C ILE A 100 -11.63 -35.18 -16.83
N LYS A 101 -10.95 -35.45 -17.95
CA LYS A 101 -9.66 -36.17 -17.95
C LYS A 101 -8.54 -35.28 -17.41
N GLU A 102 -8.51 -34.00 -17.78
CA GLU A 102 -7.54 -33.01 -17.28
C GLU A 102 -7.67 -32.82 -15.76
N LEU A 103 -8.88 -32.58 -15.26
CA LEU A 103 -9.16 -32.46 -13.83
C LEU A 103 -8.81 -33.74 -13.06
N LYS A 104 -9.02 -34.92 -13.65
CA LYS A 104 -8.57 -36.20 -13.07
C LYS A 104 -7.05 -36.39 -13.11
N ALA A 105 -6.33 -35.73 -14.03
CA ALA A 105 -4.87 -35.74 -14.09
C ALA A 105 -4.26 -34.76 -13.08
N THR A 106 -4.79 -33.54 -12.96
CA THR A 106 -4.34 -32.56 -11.95
C THR A 106 -4.65 -33.06 -10.53
N LEU A 107 -5.84 -33.61 -10.27
CA LEU A 107 -6.17 -34.23 -8.99
C LEU A 107 -5.19 -35.35 -8.61
N LYS A 108 -4.79 -36.20 -9.57
CA LYS A 108 -3.77 -37.24 -9.35
C LYS A 108 -2.37 -36.68 -9.11
N LYS A 109 -2.02 -35.53 -9.69
CA LYS A 109 -0.75 -34.82 -9.43
C LYS A 109 -0.75 -34.25 -8.00
N CYS A 110 -1.76 -33.47 -7.64
CA CYS A 110 -1.90 -32.89 -6.31
C CYS A 110 -1.99 -33.95 -5.21
N ALA A 111 -2.62 -35.11 -5.48
CA ALA A 111 -2.68 -36.23 -4.54
C ALA A 111 -1.31 -36.88 -4.28
N ARG A 112 -0.43 -36.96 -5.30
CA ARG A 112 0.96 -37.41 -5.14
C ARG A 112 1.78 -36.39 -4.34
N GLU A 113 1.72 -35.12 -4.73
CA GLU A 113 2.40 -34.02 -4.03
C GLU A 113 1.97 -33.94 -2.56
N THR A 114 0.68 -34.18 -2.27
CA THR A 114 0.15 -34.29 -0.89
C THR A 114 0.71 -35.50 -0.14
N ALA A 115 0.92 -36.64 -0.81
CA ALA A 115 1.53 -37.82 -0.19
C ALA A 115 3.03 -37.60 0.09
N ASP A 116 3.75 -36.99 -0.85
CA ASP A 116 5.18 -36.66 -0.74
C ASP A 116 5.42 -35.63 0.38
N LEU A 117 4.59 -34.59 0.47
CA LEU A 117 4.60 -33.61 1.56
C LEU A 117 4.26 -34.25 2.92
N LYS A 118 3.31 -35.19 2.98
CA LYS A 118 3.01 -35.95 4.20
C LYS A 118 4.17 -36.85 4.62
N PHE A 119 4.86 -37.50 3.68
CA PHE A 119 6.06 -38.28 3.94
C PHE A 119 7.20 -37.41 4.48
N LEU A 120 7.46 -36.26 3.85
CA LEU A 120 8.47 -35.30 4.29
C LEU A 120 8.15 -34.71 5.68
N ASN A 121 6.90 -34.37 5.95
CA ASN A 121 6.45 -33.90 7.26
C ASN A 121 6.66 -35.00 8.34
N ASN A 122 6.25 -36.24 8.06
CA ASN A 122 6.53 -37.38 8.95
C ASN A 122 8.03 -37.58 9.22
N GLN A 123 8.90 -37.37 8.22
CA GLN A 123 10.35 -37.40 8.39
C GLN A 123 10.86 -36.27 9.30
N TYR A 124 10.36 -35.05 9.13
CA TYR A 124 10.69 -33.92 10.03
C TYR A 124 10.17 -34.13 11.45
N VAL A 125 8.96 -34.65 11.64
CA VAL A 125 8.42 -35.02 12.96
C VAL A 125 9.26 -36.12 13.62
N HIS A 126 9.76 -37.09 12.86
CA HIS A 126 10.69 -38.09 13.39
C HIS A 126 12.04 -37.46 13.78
N LYS A 127 12.59 -36.55 12.96
CA LYS A 127 13.83 -35.82 13.26
C LYS A 127 13.69 -34.94 14.51
N LEU A 128 12.57 -34.25 14.68
CA LEU A 128 12.24 -33.49 15.90
C LEU A 128 12.21 -34.41 17.12
N LYS A 129 11.49 -35.54 17.06
CA LYS A 129 11.43 -36.53 18.15
C LYS A 129 12.78 -37.14 18.52
N LEU A 130 13.74 -37.21 17.59
CA LEU A 130 15.12 -37.60 17.90
C LEU A 130 15.89 -36.47 18.62
N LEU A 131 15.78 -35.23 18.13
CA LEU A 131 16.42 -34.06 18.75
C LEU A 131 15.84 -33.73 20.13
N GLU A 132 14.54 -33.94 20.35
CA GLU A 132 13.87 -33.85 21.65
C GLU A 132 14.44 -34.87 22.64
N LYS A 133 14.62 -36.14 22.21
CA LYS A 133 15.25 -37.19 23.03
C LYS A 133 16.72 -36.86 23.35
N GLU A 134 17.48 -36.36 22.37
CA GLU A 134 18.87 -35.94 22.57
C GLU A 134 18.97 -34.74 23.52
N SER A 135 18.08 -33.75 23.36
CA SER A 135 17.96 -32.59 24.25
C SER A 135 17.57 -33.00 25.67
N LYS A 136 16.63 -33.94 25.82
CA LYS A 136 16.23 -34.49 27.14
C LYS A 136 17.42 -35.21 27.80
N ALA A 137 18.13 -36.07 27.07
CA ALA A 137 19.32 -36.75 27.57
C ALA A 137 20.45 -35.78 27.95
N LYS A 138 20.64 -34.68 27.19
CA LYS A 138 21.56 -33.59 27.55
C LYS A 138 21.12 -32.87 28.82
N ASN A 139 19.83 -32.57 28.97
CA ASN A 139 19.28 -31.93 30.18
C ASN A 139 19.40 -32.83 31.41
N GLU A 140 19.06 -34.12 31.29
CA GLU A 140 19.28 -35.13 32.34
C GLU A 140 20.77 -35.24 32.70
N ARG A 141 21.67 -35.16 31.72
CA ARG A 141 23.11 -35.16 31.97
C ARG A 141 23.61 -33.88 32.64
N ILE A 142 23.07 -32.71 32.26
CA ILE A 142 23.33 -31.44 32.92
C ILE A 142 22.86 -31.48 34.37
N GLN A 143 21.67 -32.05 34.62
CA GLN A 143 21.14 -32.24 35.97
C GLN A 143 22.05 -33.16 36.81
N GLN A 144 22.44 -34.33 36.29
CA GLN A 144 23.42 -35.22 36.95
C GLN A 144 24.75 -34.52 37.26
N LEU A 145 25.22 -33.63 36.38
CA LEU A 145 26.44 -32.86 36.60
C LEU A 145 26.25 -31.75 37.63
N GLN A 146 25.10 -31.10 37.68
CA GLN A 146 24.75 -30.12 38.73
C GLN A 146 24.59 -30.80 40.10
N GLU A 147 23.96 -31.98 40.16
CA GLU A 147 23.87 -32.81 41.36
C GLU A 147 25.26 -33.22 41.86
N LYS A 148 26.16 -33.67 40.96
CA LYS A 148 27.55 -33.98 41.32
C LYS A 148 28.35 -32.75 41.73
N ASN A 149 28.08 -31.58 41.15
CA ASN A 149 28.69 -30.31 41.53
C ASN A 149 28.23 -29.84 42.93
N LEU A 150 26.95 -30.06 43.28
CA LEU A 150 26.40 -29.82 44.63
C LEU A 150 27.05 -30.71 45.71
N HIS A 151 27.63 -31.85 45.33
CA HIS A 151 28.36 -32.76 46.23
C HIS A 151 29.90 -32.56 46.20
N ALA A 152 30.42 -31.57 45.46
CA ALA A 152 31.86 -31.38 45.30
C ALA A 152 32.51 -30.67 46.51
N VAL A 153 33.04 -31.47 47.45
CA VAL A 153 33.75 -30.96 48.64
C VAL A 153 35.20 -30.63 48.31
N VAL A 154 35.52 -29.33 48.18
CA VAL A 154 36.91 -28.85 48.09
C VAL A 154 37.55 -28.91 49.49
N GLN A 155 38.56 -29.76 49.67
CA GLN A 155 39.42 -29.71 50.87
C GLN A 155 40.44 -28.58 50.72
N THR A 156 40.40 -27.62 51.64
CA THR A 156 41.53 -26.69 51.86
C THR A 156 42.52 -27.27 52.88
N PRO A 157 43.80 -26.84 52.91
CA PRO A 157 44.85 -27.38 53.80
C PRO A 157 44.70 -27.02 55.29
N GLY A 158 43.51 -27.19 55.87
CA GLY A 158 43.19 -26.86 57.27
C GLY A 158 42.18 -27.81 57.94
N GLY A 159 41.89 -28.97 57.35
CA GLY A 159 41.15 -30.09 57.96
C GLY A 159 39.65 -29.90 58.23
N LYS A 160 39.15 -28.66 58.34
CA LYS A 160 37.75 -28.38 58.68
C LYS A 160 36.86 -28.34 57.43
N LYS A 161 36.10 -29.43 57.20
CA LYS A 161 35.01 -29.47 56.20
C LYS A 161 33.98 -28.37 56.49
N ARG A 162 33.71 -27.51 55.50
CA ARG A 162 32.57 -26.58 55.48
C ARG A 162 31.87 -26.71 54.13
N ASN A 163 30.58 -27.00 54.13
CA ASN A 163 29.77 -26.93 52.92
C ASN A 163 29.55 -25.45 52.58
N ILE A 164 30.06 -25.01 51.42
CA ILE A 164 29.81 -23.66 50.91
C ILE A 164 28.43 -23.69 50.25
N ALA A 165 27.47 -22.95 50.82
CA ALA A 165 26.16 -22.80 50.22
C ALA A 165 26.26 -21.97 48.93
N PHE A 166 26.17 -22.63 47.77
CA PHE A 166 26.16 -21.96 46.46
C PHE A 166 24.88 -21.14 46.28
N ARG A 167 24.94 -19.87 46.71
CA ARG A 167 23.85 -18.89 46.64
C ARG A 167 23.56 -18.50 45.19
N ARG A 168 22.85 -19.36 44.45
CA ARG A 168 22.20 -18.98 43.19
C ARG A 168 21.20 -17.88 43.50
N GLN A 169 21.38 -16.71 42.88
CA GLN A 169 20.48 -15.57 42.98
C GLN A 169 19.15 -15.93 42.29
N ARG A 170 18.18 -16.43 43.07
CA ARG A 170 16.79 -16.55 42.62
C ARG A 170 16.10 -15.20 42.85
N MET A 171 15.49 -14.69 41.79
CA MET A 171 14.49 -13.62 41.89
C MET A 171 13.25 -14.20 42.59
N GLN A 172 12.73 -13.52 43.61
CA GLN A 172 11.47 -13.92 44.23
C GLN A 172 10.30 -13.50 43.32
N ILE A 173 9.33 -14.40 43.21
CA ILE A 173 7.99 -14.15 42.69
C ILE A 173 7.08 -14.70 43.76
N ASP A 174 6.34 -13.83 44.44
CA ASP A 174 5.54 -14.21 45.60
C ASP A 174 4.12 -14.58 45.13
N GLU A 175 3.76 -15.85 45.34
CA GLU A 175 2.51 -16.53 44.97
C GLU A 175 2.20 -16.70 43.46
N PRO A 176 1.62 -17.84 43.04
CA PRO A 176 0.28 -18.28 43.46
C PRO A 176 0.12 -19.73 43.98
N VAL A 177 -0.73 -19.87 45.01
CA VAL A 177 -1.68 -20.98 45.33
C VAL A 177 -1.16 -22.44 45.38
N PRO A 178 -1.31 -23.15 46.52
CA PRO A 178 -0.93 -24.56 46.64
C PRO A 178 -1.98 -25.54 46.03
N PRO A 179 -1.55 -26.63 45.36
CA PRO A 179 -2.44 -27.69 44.88
C PRO A 179 -2.86 -28.66 46.00
N SER A 180 -4.02 -29.32 45.83
CA SER A 180 -4.59 -30.25 46.80
C SER A 180 -3.97 -31.66 46.71
N GLU A 181 -3.53 -32.21 47.84
CA GLU A 181 -3.16 -33.62 47.97
C GLU A 181 -4.38 -34.46 48.39
N VAL A 182 -4.94 -35.24 47.45
CA VAL A 182 -5.84 -36.35 47.77
C VAL A 182 -5.21 -37.66 47.30
N ARG A 183 -4.60 -38.38 48.24
CA ARG A 183 -3.93 -39.67 48.01
C ARG A 183 -4.61 -40.74 48.86
N SER A 184 -5.65 -41.36 48.31
CA SER A 184 -6.46 -42.38 48.99
C SER A 184 -5.66 -43.66 49.28
N TYR A 185 -5.16 -43.76 50.52
CA TYR A 185 -4.77 -45.03 51.12
C TYR A 185 -6.02 -45.77 51.65
N PRO A 186 -6.02 -47.12 51.66
CA PRO A 186 -7.13 -47.89 52.22
C PRO A 186 -7.16 -47.78 53.75
N VAL A 187 -8.36 -47.69 54.32
CA VAL A 187 -8.61 -47.67 55.77
C VAL A 187 -9.62 -48.78 56.11
N PRO A 188 -9.30 -49.72 57.01
CA PRO A 188 -10.26 -50.74 57.47
C PRO A 188 -11.16 -50.21 58.58
N GLN A 189 -12.47 -50.46 58.46
CA GLN A 189 -13.55 -50.11 59.41
C GLN A 189 -14.66 -51.19 59.31
N PRO A 190 -15.57 -51.34 60.30
CA PRO A 190 -15.60 -52.58 61.10
C PRO A 190 -16.74 -53.55 60.75
N ASP A 191 -16.80 -54.67 61.47
CA ASP A 191 -17.82 -55.71 61.32
C ASP A 191 -19.26 -55.19 61.57
N ASP A 192 -20.08 -55.21 60.52
CA ASP A 192 -21.53 -54.96 60.57
C ASP A 192 -22.27 -56.27 60.20
N PRO A 193 -23.06 -56.90 61.10
CA PRO A 193 -23.42 -58.31 61.01
C PRO A 193 -24.56 -58.66 60.02
N TYR A 194 -24.72 -57.91 58.93
CA TYR A 194 -25.70 -58.21 57.87
C TYR A 194 -25.14 -58.06 56.45
N ILE A 195 -24.03 -58.75 56.16
CA ILE A 195 -23.61 -59.02 54.78
C ILE A 195 -24.37 -60.26 54.27
N ALA A 196 -25.52 -60.03 53.64
CA ALA A 196 -26.07 -61.01 52.71
C ALA A 196 -25.19 -61.01 51.45
N ASP A 197 -24.64 -62.16 51.05
CA ASP A 197 -23.86 -62.25 49.82
C ASP A 197 -24.76 -62.02 48.61
N LEU A 198 -24.61 -60.85 47.96
CA LEU A 198 -25.39 -60.46 46.79
C LEU A 198 -25.24 -61.43 45.61
N LEU A 199 -24.12 -62.17 45.53
CA LEU A 199 -23.95 -63.23 44.53
C LEU A 199 -24.88 -64.41 44.83
N GLN A 200 -24.92 -64.89 46.08
CA GLN A 200 -25.79 -66.00 46.47
C GLN A 200 -27.29 -65.64 46.35
N VAL A 201 -27.65 -64.38 46.63
CA VAL A 201 -29.02 -63.88 46.40
C VAL A 201 -29.35 -63.83 44.90
N ALA A 202 -28.40 -63.42 44.05
CA ALA A 202 -28.58 -63.43 42.60
C ALA A 202 -28.68 -64.84 42.01
N ASP A 203 -27.82 -65.78 42.43
CA ASP A 203 -27.82 -67.16 41.94
C ASP A 203 -29.12 -67.90 42.30
N ASN A 204 -29.62 -67.73 43.52
CA ASN A 204 -30.93 -68.27 43.92
C ASN A 204 -32.06 -67.69 43.03
N ARG A 205 -32.03 -66.38 42.76
CA ARG A 205 -33.03 -65.73 41.89
C ARG A 205 -32.93 -66.17 40.43
N ILE A 206 -31.73 -66.51 39.95
CA ILE A 206 -31.53 -67.10 38.61
C ILE A 206 -32.13 -68.51 38.55
N GLN A 207 -31.98 -69.33 39.59
CA GLN A 207 -32.60 -70.67 39.64
C GLN A 207 -34.13 -70.61 39.70
N GLU A 208 -34.71 -69.69 40.47
CA GLU A 208 -36.16 -69.43 40.47
C GLU A 208 -36.68 -69.09 39.07
N LEU A 209 -36.02 -68.16 38.38
CA LEU A 209 -36.39 -67.73 37.03
C LEU A 209 -36.20 -68.83 35.98
N GLN A 210 -35.19 -69.70 36.13
CA GLN A 210 -35.00 -70.87 35.25
C GLN A 210 -36.13 -71.90 35.42
N LEU A 211 -36.56 -72.16 36.66
CA LEU A 211 -37.72 -73.03 36.93
C LEU A 211 -39.02 -72.44 36.39
N GLU A 212 -39.24 -71.12 36.54
CA GLU A 212 -40.40 -70.42 36.01
C GLU A 212 -40.45 -70.46 34.48
N VAL A 213 -39.31 -70.23 33.81
CA VAL A 213 -39.17 -70.38 32.35
C VAL A 213 -39.49 -71.80 31.90
N HIS A 214 -39.04 -72.83 32.61
CA HIS A 214 -39.31 -74.21 32.23
C HIS A 214 -40.80 -74.58 32.37
N GLN A 215 -41.46 -74.16 33.45
CA GLN A 215 -42.91 -74.33 33.61
C GLN A 215 -43.72 -73.56 32.55
N LEU A 216 -43.22 -72.42 32.07
CA LEU A 216 -43.84 -71.68 30.97
C LEU A 216 -43.65 -72.39 29.62
N GLN A 217 -42.51 -73.05 29.39
CA GLN A 217 -42.26 -73.88 28.20
C GLN A 217 -43.19 -75.10 28.15
N GLU A 218 -43.40 -75.81 29.26
CA GLU A 218 -44.36 -76.93 29.32
C GLU A 218 -45.80 -76.47 29.04
N LYS A 219 -46.21 -75.34 29.63
CA LYS A 219 -47.53 -74.74 29.38
C LYS A 219 -47.72 -74.30 27.93
N LEU A 220 -46.66 -73.75 27.30
CA LEU A 220 -46.66 -73.41 25.88
C LEU A 220 -46.89 -74.66 25.02
N ALA A 221 -46.10 -75.72 25.22
CA ALA A 221 -46.20 -76.97 24.46
C ALA A 221 -47.58 -77.64 24.59
N MET A 222 -48.18 -77.62 25.78
CA MET A 222 -49.55 -78.10 26.03
C MET A 222 -50.61 -77.26 25.29
N MET A 223 -50.45 -75.94 25.25
CA MET A 223 -51.36 -75.05 24.54
C MET A 223 -51.21 -75.17 23.00
N GLU A 224 -49.98 -75.39 22.52
CA GLU A 224 -49.70 -75.70 21.11
C GLU A 224 -50.31 -77.04 20.66
N SER A 225 -50.34 -78.08 21.51
CA SER A 225 -51.09 -79.31 21.19
C SER A 225 -52.60 -79.03 21.07
N GLY A 226 -53.19 -78.32 22.04
CA GLY A 226 -54.61 -77.99 21.97
C GLY A 226 -54.96 -77.15 20.74
N LEU A 227 -54.08 -76.23 20.31
CA LEU A 227 -54.26 -75.47 19.07
C LEU A 227 -54.21 -76.35 17.81
N ARG A 228 -53.38 -77.40 17.77
CA ARG A 228 -53.40 -78.38 16.66
C ARG A 228 -54.72 -79.14 16.62
N ASP A 229 -55.18 -79.64 17.77
CA ASP A 229 -56.45 -80.38 17.89
C ASP A 229 -57.67 -79.52 17.47
N TYR A 230 -57.68 -78.23 17.83
CA TYR A 230 -58.71 -77.28 17.37
C TYR A 230 -58.60 -76.96 15.88
N THR A 231 -57.39 -76.92 15.31
CA THR A 231 -57.19 -76.69 13.87
C THR A 231 -57.78 -77.85 13.05
N GLU A 232 -57.53 -79.10 13.45
CA GLU A 232 -58.11 -80.27 12.78
C GLU A 232 -59.65 -80.30 12.88
N GLN A 233 -60.24 -79.85 14.01
CA GLN A 233 -61.69 -79.65 14.11
C GLN A 233 -62.23 -78.54 13.20
N ILE A 234 -61.46 -77.48 12.94
CA ILE A 234 -61.85 -76.41 12.02
C ILE A 234 -61.85 -76.94 10.59
N GLU A 235 -60.78 -77.61 10.14
CA GLU A 235 -60.75 -78.20 8.80
C GLU A 235 -61.89 -79.20 8.54
N LEU A 236 -62.25 -80.00 9.55
CA LEU A 236 -63.38 -80.93 9.46
C LEU A 236 -64.73 -80.21 9.34
N ARG A 237 -64.88 -79.04 9.97
CA ARG A 237 -66.07 -78.18 9.81
C ARG A 237 -66.09 -77.47 8.46
N GLU A 238 -64.95 -76.98 7.99
CA GLU A 238 -64.85 -76.29 6.69
C GLU A 238 -65.20 -77.24 5.54
N ARG A 239 -64.72 -78.49 5.58
CA ARG A 239 -65.11 -79.56 4.63
C ARG A 239 -66.61 -79.87 4.65
N GLU A 240 -67.27 -79.79 5.81
CA GLU A 240 -68.73 -79.97 5.92
C GLU A 240 -69.52 -78.72 5.47
N ILE A 241 -69.00 -77.52 5.74
CA ILE A 241 -69.57 -76.26 5.23
C ILE A 241 -69.52 -76.25 3.70
N GLU A 242 -68.40 -76.63 3.09
CA GLU A 242 -68.23 -76.71 1.63
C GLU A 242 -69.23 -77.70 1.02
N ARG A 243 -69.42 -78.88 1.64
CA ARG A 243 -70.45 -79.86 1.26
C ARG A 243 -71.87 -79.28 1.30
N LEU A 244 -72.19 -78.50 2.33
CA LEU A 244 -73.50 -77.87 2.49
C LEU A 244 -73.72 -76.69 1.53
N SER A 245 -72.68 -75.89 1.24
CA SER A 245 -72.74 -74.81 0.26
C SER A 245 -73.05 -75.31 -1.15
N VAL A 246 -72.40 -76.40 -1.59
CA VAL A 246 -72.68 -77.02 -2.91
C VAL A 246 -74.12 -77.53 -3.01
N ALA A 247 -74.70 -78.03 -1.91
CA ALA A 247 -76.10 -78.44 -1.88
C ALA A 247 -77.08 -77.26 -1.99
N LEU A 248 -76.75 -76.10 -1.39
CA LEU A 248 -77.59 -74.90 -1.40
C LEU A 248 -77.61 -74.17 -2.76
N ASP A 249 -76.51 -74.20 -3.52
CA ASP A 249 -76.43 -73.54 -4.83
C ASP A 249 -77.35 -74.16 -5.89
N SER A 250 -77.83 -75.38 -5.66
CA SER A 250 -78.77 -76.08 -6.56
C SER A 250 -80.20 -75.51 -6.54
N GLY A 251 -80.50 -74.51 -5.68
CA GLY A 251 -81.88 -74.04 -5.41
C GLY A 251 -82.13 -72.53 -5.51
N ARG A 252 -81.27 -71.74 -6.18
CA ARG A 252 -81.41 -70.27 -6.24
C ARG A 252 -82.63 -69.82 -7.06
N SER A 253 -83.42 -68.87 -6.55
CA SER A 253 -84.62 -68.33 -7.21
C SER A 253 -84.34 -67.12 -8.13
N PRO A 254 -85.22 -66.79 -9.10
CA PRO A 254 -84.97 -65.72 -10.06
C PRO A 254 -84.79 -64.31 -9.46
N ASP A 255 -85.52 -63.97 -8.39
CA ASP A 255 -85.41 -62.65 -7.75
C ASP A 255 -84.03 -62.42 -7.12
N ILE A 256 -83.42 -63.48 -6.58
CA ILE A 256 -82.06 -63.44 -6.04
C ILE A 256 -81.07 -63.12 -7.17
N LEU A 257 -81.21 -63.76 -8.34
CA LEU A 257 -80.36 -63.49 -9.51
C LEU A 257 -80.54 -62.06 -10.04
N PHE A 258 -81.75 -61.50 -9.97
CA PHE A 258 -82.03 -60.12 -10.38
C PHE A 258 -81.39 -59.09 -9.41
N LEU A 259 -81.46 -59.36 -8.10
CA LEU A 259 -80.78 -58.56 -7.08
C LEU A 259 -79.25 -58.69 -7.20
N GLU A 260 -78.72 -59.89 -7.44
CA GLU A 260 -77.30 -60.16 -7.65
C GLU A 260 -76.79 -59.42 -8.90
N SER A 261 -77.55 -59.39 -9.99
CA SER A 261 -77.23 -58.60 -11.18
C SER A 261 -77.21 -57.09 -10.90
N ARG A 262 -78.16 -56.57 -10.11
CA ARG A 262 -78.19 -55.14 -9.75
C ARG A 262 -77.05 -54.77 -8.78
N ASN A 263 -76.70 -55.66 -7.86
CA ASN A 263 -75.55 -55.47 -6.98
C ASN A 263 -74.25 -55.46 -7.81
N LYS A 264 -74.07 -56.37 -8.77
CA LYS A 264 -72.93 -56.37 -9.71
C LYS A 264 -72.83 -55.10 -10.57
N THR A 265 -73.93 -54.39 -10.86
CA THR A 265 -73.87 -53.06 -11.47
C THR A 265 -73.49 -51.95 -10.48
N ASN A 266 -73.97 -52.04 -9.23
CA ASN A 266 -73.62 -51.08 -8.18
C ASN A 266 -72.14 -51.22 -7.76
N GLU A 267 -71.62 -52.44 -7.63
CA GLU A 267 -70.21 -52.75 -7.35
C GLU A 267 -69.28 -52.14 -8.41
N LYS A 268 -69.65 -52.22 -9.70
CA LYS A 268 -68.90 -51.59 -10.79
C LYS A 268 -68.88 -50.07 -10.70
N LEU A 269 -70.01 -49.46 -10.31
CA LEU A 269 -70.09 -48.02 -10.08
C LEU A 269 -69.26 -47.59 -8.86
N ILE A 270 -69.34 -48.33 -7.76
CA ILE A 270 -68.54 -48.11 -6.54
C ILE A 270 -67.05 -48.26 -6.85
N ALA A 271 -66.65 -49.29 -7.60
CA ALA A 271 -65.25 -49.47 -8.03
C ALA A 271 -64.76 -48.30 -8.90
N HIS A 272 -65.58 -47.81 -9.83
CA HIS A 272 -65.24 -46.65 -10.66
C HIS A 272 -65.10 -45.36 -9.84
N LEU A 273 -66.04 -45.12 -8.91
CA LEU A 273 -65.98 -43.98 -7.98
C LEU A 273 -64.77 -44.07 -7.05
N ASN A 274 -64.43 -45.26 -6.54
CA ASN A 274 -63.23 -45.47 -5.72
C ASN A 274 -61.96 -45.18 -6.52
N ILE A 275 -61.86 -45.60 -7.79
CA ILE A 275 -60.72 -45.25 -8.66
C ILE A 275 -60.63 -43.73 -8.88
N GLN A 276 -61.76 -43.03 -9.01
CA GLN A 276 -61.80 -41.57 -9.12
C GLN A 276 -61.38 -40.87 -7.81
N VAL A 277 -61.82 -41.37 -6.66
CA VAL A 277 -61.41 -40.90 -5.33
C VAL A 277 -59.92 -41.12 -5.11
N ASP A 278 -59.39 -42.30 -5.46
CA ASP A 278 -57.96 -42.62 -5.43
C ASP A 278 -57.13 -41.65 -6.28
N PHE A 279 -57.60 -41.33 -7.50
CA PHE A 279 -56.93 -40.38 -8.38
C PHE A 279 -56.92 -38.96 -7.77
N LEU A 280 -58.05 -38.51 -7.23
CA LEU A 280 -58.17 -37.20 -6.57
C LEU A 280 -57.33 -37.13 -5.28
N GLN A 281 -57.27 -38.21 -4.49
CA GLN A 281 -56.41 -38.27 -3.30
C GLN A 281 -54.91 -38.25 -3.64
N ARG A 282 -54.50 -38.86 -4.75
CA ARG A 282 -53.11 -38.78 -5.23
C ARG A 282 -52.80 -37.36 -5.71
N ALA A 283 -53.65 -36.79 -6.56
CA ALA A 283 -53.51 -35.41 -7.03
C ALA A 283 -53.45 -34.39 -5.88
N ASN A 284 -54.28 -34.55 -4.85
CA ASN A 284 -54.22 -33.72 -3.64
C ASN A 284 -52.90 -33.89 -2.88
N LYS A 285 -52.41 -35.13 -2.68
CA LYS A 285 -51.11 -35.38 -2.02
C LYS A 285 -49.93 -34.84 -2.81
N ASP A 286 -49.96 -34.92 -4.13
CA ASP A 286 -48.94 -34.36 -5.01
C ASP A 286 -48.94 -32.81 -4.94
N LEU A 287 -50.12 -32.18 -4.86
CA LEU A 287 -50.27 -30.74 -4.64
C LEU A 287 -49.85 -30.31 -3.23
N GLU A 288 -50.23 -31.05 -2.19
CA GLU A 288 -49.78 -30.83 -0.79
C GLU A 288 -48.25 -30.89 -0.70
N LYS A 289 -47.64 -31.89 -1.34
CA LYS A 289 -46.18 -32.03 -1.44
C LYS A 289 -45.53 -30.86 -2.18
N HIS A 290 -46.10 -30.41 -3.30
CA HIS A 290 -45.59 -29.24 -4.01
C HIS A 290 -45.73 -27.93 -3.20
N ILE A 291 -46.82 -27.78 -2.42
CA ILE A 291 -46.98 -26.65 -1.49
C ILE A 291 -45.92 -26.69 -0.39
N GLN A 292 -45.62 -27.87 0.16
CA GLN A 292 -44.56 -28.06 1.15
C GLN A 292 -43.17 -27.74 0.56
N GLU A 293 -42.85 -28.24 -0.64
CA GLU A 293 -41.61 -27.93 -1.36
C GLU A 293 -41.47 -26.41 -1.66
N LEU A 294 -42.57 -25.74 -2.00
CA LEU A 294 -42.62 -24.28 -2.19
C LEU A 294 -42.51 -23.50 -0.85
N MET A 295 -42.94 -24.08 0.27
CA MET A 295 -42.74 -23.48 1.59
C MET A 295 -41.29 -23.62 2.07
N GLU A 296 -40.68 -24.80 1.90
CA GLU A 296 -39.27 -25.05 2.26
C GLU A 296 -38.31 -24.19 1.41
N THR A 297 -38.52 -24.12 0.10
CA THR A 297 -37.73 -23.23 -0.78
C THR A 297 -37.95 -21.75 -0.51
N LYS A 298 -39.17 -21.34 -0.12
CA LYS A 298 -39.42 -19.98 0.38
C LYS A 298 -38.64 -19.72 1.68
N GLU A 299 -38.64 -20.65 2.61
CA GLU A 299 -37.91 -20.50 3.88
C GLU A 299 -36.41 -20.35 3.63
N THR A 300 -35.78 -21.23 2.82
CA THR A 300 -34.36 -21.12 2.48
C THR A 300 -34.05 -19.76 1.83
N VAL A 301 -34.83 -19.32 0.84
CA VAL A 301 -34.66 -18.00 0.21
C VAL A 301 -34.82 -16.86 1.22
N THR A 302 -35.75 -16.93 2.17
CA THR A 302 -35.84 -15.89 3.22
C THR A 302 -34.62 -15.88 4.15
N THR A 303 -34.04 -17.04 4.50
CA THR A 303 -32.78 -17.08 5.27
C THR A 303 -31.60 -16.55 4.47
N GLU A 304 -31.53 -16.82 3.16
CA GLU A 304 -30.51 -16.25 2.28
C GLU A 304 -30.63 -14.72 2.17
N VAL A 305 -31.85 -14.19 2.00
CA VAL A 305 -32.11 -12.74 1.98
C VAL A 305 -31.70 -12.08 3.31
N VAL A 306 -32.01 -12.69 4.46
CA VAL A 306 -31.56 -12.19 5.77
C VAL A 306 -30.03 -12.24 5.90
N ASN A 307 -29.39 -13.33 5.47
CA ASN A 307 -27.93 -13.46 5.49
C ASN A 307 -27.23 -12.44 4.57
N LEU A 308 -27.79 -12.17 3.39
CA LEU A 308 -27.31 -11.14 2.46
C LEU A 308 -27.55 -9.73 3.03
N SER A 309 -28.70 -9.47 3.67
CA SER A 309 -28.97 -8.20 4.36
C SER A 309 -27.95 -7.94 5.48
N ASN A 310 -27.72 -8.93 6.34
CA ASN A 310 -26.73 -8.86 7.43
C ASN A 310 -25.29 -8.70 6.92
N LYS A 311 -24.98 -9.22 5.71
CA LYS A 311 -23.67 -9.02 5.06
C LYS A 311 -23.55 -7.63 4.46
N ASN A 312 -24.60 -7.11 3.82
CA ASN A 312 -24.63 -5.75 3.28
C ASN A 312 -24.53 -4.71 4.40
N GLU A 313 -25.19 -4.93 5.55
CA GLU A 313 -25.08 -4.04 6.71
C GLU A 313 -23.63 -3.96 7.23
N LYS A 314 -22.93 -5.10 7.31
CA LYS A 314 -21.49 -5.13 7.67
C LYS A 314 -20.62 -4.43 6.64
N LEU A 315 -20.86 -4.63 5.34
CA LEU A 315 -20.13 -3.92 4.29
C LEU A 315 -20.38 -2.40 4.33
N CYS A 316 -21.59 -1.96 4.71
CA CYS A 316 -21.86 -0.55 4.97
C CYS A 316 -21.10 -0.03 6.21
N GLN A 317 -21.01 -0.81 7.28
CA GLN A 317 -20.20 -0.46 8.47
C GLN A 317 -18.72 -0.34 8.11
N GLU A 318 -18.14 -1.35 7.44
CA GLU A 318 -16.76 -1.36 6.92
C GLU A 318 -16.49 -0.15 6.01
N LEU A 319 -17.42 0.21 5.11
CA LEU A 319 -17.32 1.43 4.29
C LEU A 319 -17.30 2.71 5.15
N THR A 320 -18.16 2.83 6.17
CA THR A 320 -18.14 4.01 7.05
C THR A 320 -16.89 4.10 7.93
N GLU A 321 -16.24 2.98 8.25
CA GLU A 321 -14.93 2.97 8.91
C GLU A 321 -13.81 3.42 7.95
N ILE A 322 -13.86 2.98 6.69
CA ILE A 322 -12.94 3.42 5.63
C ILE A 322 -13.09 4.92 5.36
N ASP A 323 -14.31 5.46 5.29
CA ASP A 323 -14.56 6.90 5.12
C ASP A 323 -14.02 7.71 6.31
N GLN A 324 -14.17 7.22 7.54
CA GLN A 324 -13.61 7.87 8.74
C GLN A 324 -12.07 7.86 8.71
N LEU A 325 -11.45 6.74 8.33
CA LEU A 325 -10.00 6.62 8.16
C LEU A 325 -9.47 7.53 7.05
N ALA A 326 -10.19 7.63 5.92
CA ALA A 326 -9.85 8.52 4.81
C ALA A 326 -9.87 9.99 5.26
N GLN A 327 -10.92 10.42 5.96
CA GLN A 327 -10.99 11.79 6.51
C GLN A 327 -9.94 12.05 7.60
N GLN A 328 -9.54 11.06 8.39
CA GLN A 328 -8.43 11.21 9.35
C GLN A 328 -7.10 11.41 8.61
N LEU A 329 -6.82 10.56 7.61
CA LEU A 329 -5.61 10.66 6.78
C LEU A 329 -5.55 11.99 6.01
N GLU A 330 -6.68 12.49 5.52
CA GLU A 330 -6.77 13.78 4.85
C GLU A 330 -6.48 14.96 5.80
N ARG A 331 -7.04 14.96 7.02
CA ARG A 331 -6.69 15.97 8.06
C ARG A 331 -5.21 15.93 8.43
N HIS A 332 -4.66 14.74 8.67
CA HIS A 332 -3.23 14.57 8.99
C HIS A 332 -2.33 15.05 7.83
N LYS A 333 -2.75 14.84 6.57
CA LYS A 333 -2.06 15.38 5.38
C LYS A 333 -2.13 16.92 5.35
N GLU A 334 -3.28 17.51 5.66
CA GLU A 334 -3.46 18.97 5.75
C GLU A 334 -2.53 19.57 6.83
N GLU A 335 -2.46 18.96 8.01
CA GLU A 335 -1.57 19.38 9.12
C GLU A 335 -0.08 19.26 8.76
N VAL A 336 0.31 18.20 8.05
CA VAL A 336 1.70 18.00 7.57
C VAL A 336 2.05 19.00 6.44
N LEU A 337 1.09 19.38 5.60
CA LEU A 337 1.30 20.43 4.60
C LEU A 337 1.40 21.81 5.26
N GLU A 338 0.51 22.15 6.19
CA GLU A 338 0.53 23.45 6.87
C GLU A 338 1.79 23.64 7.73
N THR A 339 2.36 22.57 8.30
CA THR A 339 3.65 22.61 8.99
C THR A 339 4.83 22.74 8.01
N ALA A 340 4.84 21.99 6.91
CA ALA A 340 5.87 22.13 5.87
C ALA A 340 5.88 23.52 5.20
N ASP A 341 4.72 24.14 4.99
CA ASP A 341 4.62 25.50 4.45
C ASP A 341 5.11 26.56 5.45
N LYS A 342 4.88 26.37 6.76
CA LYS A 342 5.45 27.22 7.82
C LYS A 342 6.97 27.13 7.83
N GLU A 343 7.53 25.91 7.82
CA GLU A 343 8.98 25.70 7.73
C GLU A 343 9.59 26.29 6.45
N LEU A 344 8.91 26.16 5.31
CA LEU A 344 9.32 26.78 4.05
C LEU A 344 9.30 28.31 4.12
N GLU A 345 8.30 28.94 4.74
CA GLU A 345 8.29 30.40 4.95
C GLU A 345 9.34 30.88 5.94
N GLU A 346 9.70 30.09 6.95
CA GLU A 346 10.85 30.40 7.82
C GLU A 346 12.18 30.26 7.08
N ALA A 347 12.38 29.20 6.31
CA ALA A 347 13.55 29.03 5.45
C ALA A 347 13.66 30.16 4.41
N LYS A 348 12.56 30.58 3.77
CA LYS A 348 12.53 31.73 2.85
C LYS A 348 12.91 33.05 3.54
N LYS A 349 12.50 33.27 4.80
CA LYS A 349 12.89 34.46 5.60
C LYS A 349 14.38 34.42 5.93
N GLU A 350 14.91 33.27 6.36
CA GLU A 350 16.35 33.12 6.66
C GLU A 350 17.22 33.28 5.40
N ILE A 351 16.81 32.71 4.27
CA ILE A 351 17.48 32.90 2.97
C ILE A 351 17.49 34.39 2.58
N LYS A 352 16.37 35.10 2.73
CA LYS A 352 16.33 36.57 2.50
C LYS A 352 17.28 37.32 3.43
N ARG A 353 17.36 36.93 4.71
CA ARG A 353 18.27 37.51 5.71
C ARG A 353 19.73 37.30 5.35
N LYS A 354 20.10 36.09 4.88
CA LYS A 354 21.45 35.79 4.36
C LYS A 354 21.75 36.51 3.05
N LEU A 355 20.77 36.70 2.18
CA LEU A 355 20.93 37.53 0.98
C LEU A 355 21.08 39.02 1.28
N SER A 356 20.64 39.55 2.43
CA SER A 356 21.08 40.87 2.91
C SER A 356 22.51 40.81 3.45
N GLU A 357 22.81 39.92 4.41
CA GLU A 357 24.15 39.82 5.02
C GLU A 357 25.27 39.67 3.97
N MET A 358 25.06 38.87 2.91
CA MET A 358 26.05 38.74 1.83
C MET A 358 26.23 40.04 1.02
N ARG A 359 25.17 40.81 0.74
CA ARG A 359 25.29 42.09 0.02
C ARG A 359 25.97 43.16 0.87
N ASP A 360 25.67 43.19 2.17
CA ASP A 360 26.36 44.07 3.12
C ASP A 360 27.86 43.73 3.15
N LEU A 361 28.21 42.44 3.17
CA LEU A 361 29.59 41.96 3.09
C LEU A 361 30.25 42.27 1.74
N GLU A 362 29.57 42.06 0.61
CA GLU A 362 30.04 42.43 -0.74
C GLU A 362 30.35 43.93 -0.83
N GLU A 363 29.51 44.79 -0.26
CA GLU A 363 29.76 46.24 -0.21
C GLU A 363 30.97 46.59 0.67
N THR A 364 31.17 45.89 1.80
CA THR A 364 32.40 46.08 2.61
C THR A 364 33.66 45.56 1.90
N MET A 365 33.58 44.44 1.17
CA MET A 365 34.69 43.93 0.36
C MET A 365 35.05 44.91 -0.77
N ALA A 366 34.05 45.49 -1.45
CA ALA A 366 34.28 46.50 -2.49
C ALA A 366 34.95 47.76 -1.94
N LYS A 367 34.55 48.22 -0.73
CA LYS A 367 35.20 49.35 -0.02
C LYS A 367 36.65 49.02 0.34
N LEU A 368 36.90 47.86 0.96
CA LEU A 368 38.24 47.40 1.32
C LEU A 368 39.14 47.21 0.10
N GLN A 369 38.60 46.74 -1.04
CA GLN A 369 39.35 46.67 -2.30
C GLN A 369 39.66 48.06 -2.86
N LEU A 370 38.76 49.04 -2.74
CA LEU A 370 39.04 50.43 -3.12
C LEU A 370 40.14 51.05 -2.25
N GLU A 371 40.08 50.87 -0.94
CA GLU A 371 41.12 51.30 0.02
C GLU A 371 42.47 50.63 -0.26
N LEU A 372 42.49 49.32 -0.51
CA LEU A 372 43.69 48.56 -0.88
C LEU A 372 44.31 49.08 -2.19
N ASN A 373 43.48 49.42 -3.18
CA ASN A 373 43.93 50.00 -4.44
C ASN A 373 44.48 51.44 -4.29
N LEU A 374 43.91 52.24 -3.38
CA LEU A 374 44.45 53.56 -3.04
C LEU A 374 45.80 53.44 -2.33
N CYS A 375 45.92 52.52 -1.36
CA CYS A 375 47.17 52.25 -0.66
C CYS A 375 48.28 51.72 -1.60
N HIS A 376 47.93 50.91 -2.61
CA HIS A 376 48.89 50.51 -3.65
C HIS A 376 49.38 51.69 -4.47
N LYS A 377 48.51 52.60 -4.92
CA LYS A 377 48.91 53.80 -5.67
C LYS A 377 49.77 54.76 -4.84
N GLU A 378 49.48 54.88 -3.54
CA GLU A 378 50.31 55.67 -2.64
C GLU A 378 51.69 55.04 -2.42
N LYS A 379 51.76 53.70 -2.28
CA LYS A 379 53.01 52.94 -2.24
C LYS A 379 53.83 53.08 -3.54
N GLU A 380 53.18 53.04 -4.71
CA GLU A 380 53.84 53.31 -6.00
C GLU A 380 54.43 54.72 -6.03
N ARG A 381 53.65 55.75 -5.68
CA ARG A 381 54.13 57.14 -5.62
C ARG A 381 55.30 57.32 -4.66
N LEU A 382 55.26 56.68 -3.50
CA LEU A 382 56.37 56.69 -2.53
C LEU A 382 57.61 55.92 -3.03
N SER A 383 57.42 54.89 -3.86
CA SER A 383 58.52 54.18 -4.52
C SER A 383 59.19 55.03 -5.60
N ASP A 384 58.42 55.81 -6.35
CA ASP A 384 58.93 56.77 -7.34
C ASP A 384 59.69 57.92 -6.64
N GLU A 385 59.14 58.46 -5.54
CA GLU A 385 59.83 59.45 -4.70
C GLU A 385 61.15 58.90 -4.11
N LEU A 386 61.18 57.62 -3.72
CA LEU A 386 62.39 56.96 -3.23
C LEU A 386 63.44 56.77 -4.35
N LEU A 387 63.00 56.45 -5.58
CA LEU A 387 63.88 56.35 -6.74
C LEU A 387 64.52 57.70 -7.08
N ILE A 388 63.72 58.77 -7.13
CA ILE A 388 64.21 60.15 -7.31
C ILE A 388 65.19 60.54 -6.21
N LYS A 389 64.95 60.13 -4.96
CA LYS A 389 65.88 60.34 -3.84
C LYS A 389 67.20 59.58 -4.03
N SER A 390 67.18 58.36 -4.56
CA SER A 390 68.38 57.59 -4.89
C SER A 390 69.20 58.23 -6.01
N ASP A 391 68.54 58.75 -7.05
CA ASP A 391 69.19 59.48 -8.14
C ASP A 391 69.84 60.78 -7.63
N LEU A 392 69.16 61.51 -6.74
CA LEU A 392 69.71 62.68 -6.08
C LEU A 392 70.92 62.34 -5.18
N GLU A 393 70.90 61.21 -4.47
CA GLU A 393 72.04 60.75 -3.66
C GLU A 393 73.26 60.39 -4.52
N THR A 394 73.07 59.79 -5.70
CA THR A 394 74.18 59.58 -6.65
C THR A 394 74.71 60.88 -7.25
N VAL A 395 73.85 61.87 -7.55
CA VAL A 395 74.27 63.21 -7.99
C VAL A 395 75.05 63.95 -6.90
N VAL A 396 74.60 63.88 -5.64
CA VAL A 396 75.35 64.43 -4.49
C VAL A 396 76.72 63.78 -4.38
N HIS A 397 76.82 62.45 -4.51
CA HIS A 397 78.10 61.77 -4.42
C HIS A 397 79.06 62.12 -5.58
N GLN A 398 78.55 62.35 -6.80
CA GLN A 398 79.34 62.87 -7.92
C GLN A 398 79.84 64.31 -7.64
N LEU A 399 78.99 65.17 -7.07
CA LEU A 399 79.37 66.53 -6.67
C LEU A 399 80.43 66.52 -5.54
N GLU A 400 80.36 65.57 -4.61
CA GLU A 400 81.39 65.40 -3.58
C GLU A 400 82.73 64.92 -4.15
N GLN A 401 82.72 64.02 -5.15
CA GLN A 401 83.93 63.59 -5.85
C GLN A 401 84.59 64.74 -6.64
N GLU A 402 83.82 65.53 -7.38
CA GLU A 402 84.35 66.73 -8.05
C GLU A 402 84.77 67.82 -7.05
N LYS A 403 84.07 68.00 -5.92
CA LYS A 403 84.52 68.85 -4.82
C LYS A 403 85.89 68.41 -4.27
N GLN A 404 86.10 67.12 -4.02
CA GLN A 404 87.41 66.60 -3.61
C GLN A 404 88.48 66.79 -4.69
N ARG A 405 88.12 66.67 -5.98
CA ARG A 405 89.01 66.92 -7.11
C ARG A 405 89.43 68.39 -7.21
N LEU A 406 88.49 69.33 -7.00
CA LEU A 406 88.78 70.76 -6.90
C LEU A 406 89.63 71.07 -5.66
N ASN A 407 89.36 70.44 -4.51
CA ASN A 407 90.16 70.65 -3.29
C ASN A 407 91.63 70.26 -3.51
N LYS A 408 91.87 69.08 -4.11
CA LYS A 408 93.23 68.62 -4.48
C LYS A 408 93.92 69.56 -5.48
N LYS A 409 93.18 70.14 -6.44
CA LYS A 409 93.71 71.21 -7.30
C LYS A 409 94.06 72.47 -6.50
N MET A 410 93.19 72.91 -5.60
CA MET A 410 93.40 74.09 -4.75
C MET A 410 94.61 73.91 -3.83
N GLU A 411 94.77 72.72 -3.23
CA GLU A 411 95.95 72.32 -2.47
C GLU A 411 97.22 72.37 -3.31
N SER A 412 97.18 71.86 -4.56
CA SER A 412 98.33 71.95 -5.47
C SER A 412 98.67 73.39 -5.87
N PHE A 413 97.67 74.25 -6.11
CA PHE A 413 97.91 75.68 -6.35
C PHE A 413 98.49 76.37 -5.12
N ALA A 414 98.00 76.07 -3.91
CA ALA A 414 98.54 76.58 -2.66
C ALA A 414 99.96 76.06 -2.36
N VAL A 415 100.41 74.96 -2.96
CA VAL A 415 101.82 74.53 -2.95
C VAL A 415 102.63 75.38 -3.93
N THR A 416 102.18 75.56 -5.17
CA THR A 416 102.88 76.43 -6.14
C THR A 416 102.94 77.90 -5.68
N GLU A 417 101.95 78.38 -4.95
CA GLU A 417 101.95 79.70 -4.30
C GLU A 417 102.99 79.80 -3.18
N ARG A 418 103.19 78.73 -2.40
CA ARG A 418 104.28 78.62 -1.42
C ARG A 418 105.65 78.56 -2.07
N GLU A 419 105.79 77.87 -3.20
CA GLU A 419 107.04 77.85 -3.98
C GLU A 419 107.34 79.25 -4.56
N LEU A 420 106.34 79.92 -5.14
CA LEU A 420 106.47 81.28 -5.67
C LEU A 420 106.74 82.33 -4.58
N THR A 421 106.17 82.19 -3.37
CA THR A 421 106.47 83.10 -2.25
C THR A 421 107.86 82.85 -1.66
N LEU A 422 108.31 81.59 -1.57
CA LEU A 422 109.72 81.29 -1.21
C LEU A 422 110.71 81.81 -2.26
N GLU A 423 110.35 81.80 -3.55
CA GLU A 423 111.17 82.38 -4.61
C GLU A 423 111.19 83.92 -4.57
N LEU A 424 110.05 84.55 -4.25
CA LEU A 424 109.98 85.98 -3.94
C LEU A 424 110.82 86.35 -2.71
N GLU A 425 110.91 85.49 -1.69
CA GLU A 425 111.77 85.72 -0.52
C GLU A 425 113.26 85.49 -0.82
N ARG A 426 113.63 84.55 -1.72
CA ARG A 426 114.98 84.47 -2.28
C ARG A 426 115.37 85.76 -3.01
N MET A 427 114.52 86.21 -3.94
CA MET A 427 114.69 87.49 -4.66
C MET A 427 114.82 88.70 -3.72
N ARG A 428 114.12 88.66 -2.58
CA ARG A 428 114.16 89.71 -1.53
C ARG A 428 115.44 89.69 -0.69
N LEU A 429 116.15 88.56 -0.61
CA LEU A 429 117.38 88.39 0.16
C LEU A 429 118.64 88.78 -0.62
N GLU A 430 118.70 88.56 -1.93
CA GLU A 430 119.91 88.87 -2.72
C GLU A 430 120.10 90.36 -3.05
N HIS A 431 119.03 91.16 -3.10
CA HIS A 431 119.05 92.54 -3.65
C HIS A 431 118.57 93.63 -2.69
N GLY A 432 119.01 93.60 -1.42
CA GLY A 432 118.55 94.52 -0.38
C GLY A 432 119.10 95.97 -0.48
N ILE A 433 118.21 96.96 -0.59
CA ILE A 433 118.53 98.41 -0.43
C ILE A 433 117.66 99.01 0.69
N LYS A 434 118.28 99.87 1.53
CA LYS A 434 117.65 100.52 2.69
C LYS A 434 117.10 101.91 2.35
N ARG A 435 115.94 102.29 2.91
CA ARG A 435 115.74 103.44 3.85
C ARG A 435 114.33 104.08 3.81
N ARG A 436 113.94 104.56 5.00
CA ARG A 436 113.18 105.80 5.31
C ARG A 436 111.65 105.79 5.34
N ASP A 437 111.19 106.77 6.10
CA ASP A 437 109.85 106.93 6.67
C ASP A 437 108.96 107.88 5.85
N LYS A 438 107.65 107.86 6.19
CA LYS A 438 106.56 108.83 5.93
C LYS A 438 105.52 108.46 4.85
N SER A 439 104.39 107.99 5.37
CA SER A 439 103.04 108.38 4.96
C SER A 439 102.47 107.72 3.68
N PRO A 440 101.13 107.70 3.52
CA PRO A 440 100.42 106.44 3.27
C PRO A 440 100.48 105.98 1.82
N SER A 441 100.51 104.66 1.66
CA SER A 441 100.51 104.01 0.35
C SER A 441 99.08 103.75 -0.13
N ARG A 442 98.89 103.58 -1.46
CA ARG A 442 97.66 102.97 -2.00
C ARG A 442 97.41 101.56 -1.42
N LEU A 443 98.44 100.91 -0.90
CA LEU A 443 98.30 99.64 -0.18
C LEU A 443 97.55 99.81 1.14
N ASP A 444 97.67 100.94 1.86
CA ASP A 444 96.86 101.22 3.05
C ASP A 444 95.39 101.47 2.67
N THR A 445 95.14 102.08 1.51
CA THR A 445 93.77 102.29 1.00
C THR A 445 93.15 100.97 0.54
N PHE A 446 93.93 100.08 -0.06
CA PHE A 446 93.48 98.74 -0.47
C PHE A 446 93.31 97.81 0.73
N LEU A 447 94.23 97.83 1.71
CA LEU A 447 94.07 97.14 2.99
C LEU A 447 92.84 97.66 3.71
N LYS A 448 92.64 98.98 3.82
CA LYS A 448 91.41 99.54 4.42
C LYS A 448 90.15 99.15 3.64
N GLY A 449 90.21 99.00 2.32
CA GLY A 449 89.13 98.43 1.51
C GLY A 449 88.85 96.96 1.84
N ILE A 450 89.89 96.13 1.96
CA ILE A 450 89.80 94.73 2.39
C ILE A 450 89.36 94.60 3.86
N GLU A 451 89.70 95.55 4.72
CA GLU A 451 89.21 95.64 6.11
C GLU A 451 87.76 96.10 6.16
N GLU A 452 87.34 97.03 5.30
CA GLU A 452 85.95 97.46 5.16
C GLU A 452 85.09 96.35 4.53
N GLU A 453 85.62 95.56 3.59
CA GLU A 453 84.98 94.33 3.08
C GLU A 453 84.94 93.23 4.15
N ARG A 454 86.04 92.98 4.87
CA ARG A 454 86.08 92.05 6.01
C ARG A 454 85.05 92.45 7.06
N ASP A 455 84.97 93.72 7.42
CA ASP A 455 84.06 94.22 8.45
C ASP A 455 82.62 94.38 7.93
N TYR A 456 82.43 94.51 6.61
CA TYR A 456 81.13 94.36 5.95
C TYR A 456 80.65 92.90 6.02
N TYR A 457 81.46 91.93 5.58
CA TYR A 457 81.12 90.51 5.67
C TYR A 457 81.01 90.03 7.13
N LYS A 458 81.78 90.60 8.06
CA LYS A 458 81.63 90.36 9.49
C LYS A 458 80.31 90.92 10.01
N LYS A 459 79.90 92.14 9.61
CA LYS A 459 78.57 92.69 9.92
C LYS A 459 77.44 91.91 9.26
N GLU A 460 77.64 91.35 8.06
CA GLU A 460 76.65 90.51 7.40
C GLU A 460 76.56 89.12 8.06
N LEU A 461 77.68 88.58 8.55
CA LEU A 461 77.72 87.39 9.40
C LEU A 461 77.07 87.65 10.77
N GLU A 462 77.32 88.80 11.40
CA GLU A 462 76.68 89.24 12.65
C GLU A 462 75.18 89.49 12.46
N LYS A 463 74.73 90.00 11.29
CA LYS A 463 73.31 90.07 10.91
C LYS A 463 72.71 88.69 10.69
N LEU A 464 73.42 87.77 10.04
CA LEU A 464 72.97 86.39 9.84
C LEU A 464 72.89 85.63 11.18
N GLN A 465 73.86 85.82 12.08
CA GLN A 465 73.80 85.36 13.46
C GLN A 465 72.62 86.00 14.18
N HIS A 466 72.39 87.32 14.08
CA HIS A 466 71.20 87.95 14.66
C HIS A 466 69.88 87.45 14.06
N LEU A 467 69.84 87.03 12.79
CA LEU A 467 68.66 86.48 12.13
C LEU A 467 68.38 85.03 12.59
N ILE A 468 69.42 84.23 12.79
CA ILE A 468 69.36 82.88 13.35
C ILE A 468 68.99 82.94 14.84
N GLN A 469 69.65 83.81 15.60
CA GLN A 469 69.46 83.98 17.05
C GLN A 469 68.12 84.64 17.39
N ARG A 470 67.53 85.44 16.48
CA ARG A 470 66.12 85.88 16.55
C ARG A 470 65.10 84.74 16.42
N ARG A 471 65.52 83.51 16.07
CA ARG A 471 64.66 82.33 15.93
C ARG A 471 64.79 81.32 17.09
N SER A 472 65.60 81.62 18.11
CA SER A 472 65.89 80.68 19.22
C SER A 472 65.66 81.31 20.60
N CYS A 473 64.38 81.54 20.92
CA CYS A 473 63.85 81.95 22.24
C CYS A 473 64.22 83.38 22.70
N SER A 474 63.45 84.08 23.55
CA SER A 474 62.22 83.70 24.27
C SER A 474 61.24 84.88 24.41
N ILE A 475 59.93 84.60 24.45
CA ILE A 475 58.92 85.45 25.10
C ILE A 475 58.06 84.55 26.00
N ASN A 476 57.94 84.91 27.28
CA ASN A 476 57.23 84.16 28.31
C ASN A 476 56.04 84.97 28.87
N TYR A 477 55.13 84.25 29.57
CA TYR A 477 54.06 84.74 30.46
C TYR A 477 52.90 85.50 29.79
N SER A 478 51.69 84.92 29.71
CA SER A 478 50.62 84.88 30.76
C SER A 478 49.48 85.87 30.38
N THR A 479 48.18 85.68 30.68
CA THR A 479 47.52 84.78 31.66
C THR A 479 46.02 84.52 31.31
N ARG A 480 45.41 83.54 32.01
CA ARG A 480 43.98 83.38 32.39
C ARG A 480 42.93 82.73 31.46
N GLU A 481 42.42 81.59 31.97
CA GLU A 481 40.98 81.24 32.24
C GLU A 481 39.95 81.31 31.07
N LYS A 482 39.13 80.28 30.79
CA LYS A 482 38.35 79.41 31.72
C LYS A 482 38.14 77.95 31.22
N ILE A 483 37.54 77.13 32.09
CA ILE A 483 37.31 75.67 32.02
C ILE A 483 35.79 75.41 32.17
N PRO A 484 35.15 74.44 31.46
CA PRO A 484 34.69 73.20 32.14
C PRO A 484 34.58 71.90 31.29
N ILE A 485 35.31 70.86 31.73
CA ILE A 485 34.79 69.52 32.14
C ILE A 485 34.11 68.59 31.09
N PHE A 486 34.84 67.50 30.76
CA PHE A 486 34.39 66.13 30.39
C PHE A 486 33.58 65.94 29.08
N LYS A 487 33.60 64.76 28.41
CA LYS A 487 33.82 63.38 28.91
C LYS A 487 34.57 62.49 27.88
N THR A 488 35.58 61.73 28.34
CA THR A 488 35.97 60.34 27.93
C THR A 488 36.27 60.01 26.45
N LEU A 489 37.32 59.25 26.07
CA LEU A 489 38.50 58.63 26.73
C LEU A 489 39.47 58.21 25.55
N GLU A 490 40.66 57.58 25.64
CA GLU A 490 41.44 56.88 26.67
C GLU A 490 42.97 56.98 26.36
N LYS A 491 43.81 56.36 27.21
CA LYS A 491 45.29 56.36 27.24
C LYS A 491 45.98 55.70 26.02
N GLY A 492 47.26 55.98 25.71
CA GLY A 492 48.32 56.66 26.49
C GLY A 492 49.32 55.67 27.13
N ASP A 493 50.58 55.99 27.44
CA ASP A 493 51.34 57.27 27.51
C ASP A 493 52.84 57.06 27.11
N TYR A 494 53.55 58.14 26.76
CA TYR A 494 55.02 58.20 26.58
C TYR A 494 55.71 59.28 27.45
N ASN A 495 54.96 60.18 28.11
CA ASN A 495 55.52 61.32 28.84
C ASN A 495 56.21 60.92 30.16
N SER A 496 55.84 59.78 30.72
CA SER A 496 56.37 59.25 31.98
C SER A 496 57.89 59.04 31.97
N GLU A 497 58.47 58.65 30.83
CA GLU A 497 59.89 58.32 30.68
C GLU A 497 60.77 59.57 30.60
N ILE A 498 60.32 60.60 29.86
CA ILE A 498 61.00 61.90 29.72
C ILE A 498 61.15 62.59 31.08
N HIS A 499 60.14 62.49 31.95
CA HIS A 499 60.19 63.04 33.31
C HIS A 499 61.18 62.31 34.24
N LEU A 500 61.52 61.05 33.95
CA LEU A 500 62.51 60.29 34.72
C LEU A 500 63.93 60.72 34.32
N ILE A 501 64.24 60.68 33.02
CA ILE A 501 65.55 61.05 32.45
C ILE A 501 65.91 62.51 32.81
N THR A 502 64.91 63.40 32.83
CA THR A 502 65.12 64.81 33.24
C THR A 502 65.56 64.94 34.70
N ARG A 503 65.02 64.11 35.62
CA ARG A 503 65.47 64.08 37.03
C ARG A 503 66.88 63.54 37.17
N GLU A 504 67.19 62.42 36.50
CA GLU A 504 68.50 61.77 36.62
C GLU A 504 69.64 62.70 36.18
N ARG A 505 69.44 63.45 35.08
CA ARG A 505 70.33 64.55 34.68
C ARG A 505 70.54 65.57 35.80
N ASP A 506 69.45 66.06 36.39
CA ASP A 506 69.50 67.12 37.41
C ASP A 506 70.04 66.61 38.75
N GLU A 507 69.96 65.31 39.03
CA GLU A 507 70.64 64.65 40.17
C GLU A 507 72.17 64.57 39.92
N LEU A 508 72.59 64.18 38.72
CA LEU A 508 73.99 64.09 38.31
C LEU A 508 74.68 65.47 38.24
N GLN A 509 73.99 66.49 37.72
CA GLN A 509 74.44 67.88 37.70
C GLN A 509 74.79 68.36 39.14
N ARG A 510 73.88 68.12 40.09
CA ARG A 510 74.06 68.45 41.52
C ARG A 510 75.13 67.61 42.22
N MET A 511 75.57 66.48 41.65
CA MET A 511 76.76 65.77 42.15
C MET A 511 78.06 66.35 41.59
N LEU A 512 78.09 66.74 40.31
CA LEU A 512 79.26 67.40 39.70
C LEU A 512 79.60 68.71 40.42
N GLU A 513 78.61 69.58 40.64
CA GLU A 513 78.77 70.84 41.40
C GLU A 513 79.34 70.62 42.82
N ARG A 514 79.03 69.46 43.45
CA ARG A 514 79.60 69.09 44.75
C ARG A 514 81.04 68.62 44.63
N PHE A 515 81.39 67.85 43.60
CA PHE A 515 82.77 67.40 43.37
C PHE A 515 83.70 68.55 42.99
N GLU A 516 83.25 69.50 42.16
CA GLU A 516 84.01 70.71 41.84
C GLU A 516 84.31 71.52 43.09
N LYS A 517 83.28 71.79 43.92
CA LYS A 517 83.46 72.52 45.18
C LYS A 517 84.37 71.79 46.17
N HIS A 518 84.26 70.46 46.26
CA HIS A 518 85.14 69.66 47.12
C HIS A 518 86.61 69.68 46.64
N MET A 519 86.83 69.88 45.34
CA MET A 519 88.14 70.02 44.71
C MET A 519 88.73 71.44 44.88
N GLU A 520 87.90 72.49 44.93
CA GLU A 520 88.33 73.83 45.37
C GLU A 520 88.81 73.81 46.84
N ASP A 521 88.08 73.15 47.73
CA ASP A 521 88.47 73.00 49.15
C ASP A 521 89.81 72.24 49.29
N ILE A 522 90.07 71.22 48.46
CA ILE A 522 91.35 70.51 48.44
C ILE A 522 92.48 71.44 47.96
N GLN A 523 92.27 72.23 46.90
CA GLN A 523 93.26 73.21 46.44
C GLN A 523 93.53 74.34 47.45
N SER A 524 92.53 74.69 48.27
CA SER A 524 92.68 75.63 49.39
C SER A 524 93.61 75.05 50.47
N ASN A 525 93.34 73.82 50.92
CA ASN A 525 94.13 73.15 51.95
C ASN A 525 95.59 72.91 51.54
N VAL A 526 95.86 72.57 50.26
CA VAL A 526 97.24 72.41 49.75
C VAL A 526 98.02 73.74 49.81
N LYS A 527 97.38 74.89 49.57
CA LYS A 527 98.03 76.21 49.67
C LYS A 527 98.38 76.56 51.12
N LEU A 528 97.51 76.23 52.08
CA LEU A 528 97.77 76.40 53.52
C LEU A 528 98.96 75.54 53.98
N LEU A 529 98.95 74.23 53.71
CA LEU A 529 100.02 73.31 54.10
C LEU A 529 101.38 73.67 53.47
N THR A 530 101.38 74.23 52.26
CA THR A 530 102.60 74.74 51.61
C THR A 530 103.18 75.95 52.37
N ALA A 531 102.33 76.88 52.81
CA ALA A 531 102.77 78.03 53.61
C ALA A 531 103.27 77.63 55.02
N GLU A 532 102.67 76.61 55.63
CA GLU A 532 103.13 76.07 56.92
C GLU A 532 104.49 75.37 56.81
N ARG A 533 104.72 74.58 55.75
CA ARG A 533 106.04 73.99 55.43
C ARG A 533 107.13 75.07 55.35
N ASP A 534 106.89 76.12 54.58
CA ASP A 534 107.91 77.15 54.32
C ASP A 534 108.22 77.97 55.58
N LYS A 535 107.19 78.25 56.40
CA LYS A 535 107.37 78.87 57.71
C LYS A 535 108.19 78.00 58.67
N LEU A 536 108.02 76.67 58.64
CA LEU A 536 108.80 75.75 59.47
C LEU A 536 110.26 75.62 58.97
N SER A 537 110.48 75.68 57.66
CA SER A 537 111.83 75.61 57.06
C SER A 537 112.69 76.83 57.36
N VAL A 538 112.10 78.02 57.52
CA VAL A 538 112.83 79.23 57.97
C VAL A 538 113.28 79.08 59.43
N LEU A 539 112.36 78.68 60.32
CA LEU A 539 112.63 78.50 61.76
C LEU A 539 113.70 77.43 62.03
N TYR A 540 113.80 76.40 61.18
CA TYR A 540 114.85 75.38 61.28
C TYR A 540 116.25 75.95 60.99
N ASN A 541 116.39 76.77 59.93
CA ASN A 541 117.66 77.40 59.57
C ASN A 541 118.11 78.43 60.62
N GLU A 542 117.18 79.25 61.11
CA GLU A 542 117.45 80.24 62.18
C GLU A 542 117.97 79.58 63.48
N ALA A 543 117.51 78.37 63.80
CA ALA A 543 118.00 77.59 64.94
C ALA A 543 119.39 76.97 64.70
N GLN A 544 119.75 76.68 63.44
CA GLN A 544 121.00 76.01 63.10
C GLN A 544 122.20 76.98 63.11
N GLU A 545 122.00 78.25 62.72
CA GLU A 545 123.05 79.29 62.82
C GLU A 545 123.36 79.66 64.28
N GLN A 546 122.34 79.74 65.14
CA GLN A 546 122.50 80.11 66.57
C GLN A 546 123.36 79.10 67.36
N LEU A 547 123.37 77.82 66.97
CA LEU A 547 124.20 76.79 67.62
C LEU A 547 125.69 76.87 67.25
N HIS A 548 126.06 77.54 66.16
CA HIS A 548 127.45 77.63 65.71
C HIS A 548 128.26 78.76 66.37
N ALA A 549 127.59 79.73 67.02
CA ALA A 549 128.21 80.96 67.53
C ALA A 549 128.77 80.88 68.97
N LEU A 550 128.71 79.72 69.64
CA LEU A 550 128.94 79.60 71.10
C LEU A 550 130.05 78.61 71.52
N ARG A 551 131.04 78.31 70.65
CA ARG A 551 132.14 77.38 70.96
C ARG A 551 133.56 77.81 70.50
N GLN A 552 133.98 79.02 70.85
CA GLN A 552 135.39 79.51 70.83
C GLN A 552 135.54 80.67 71.84
N GLU A 553 136.62 80.89 72.61
CA GLU A 553 137.69 80.06 73.20
C GLU A 553 138.15 80.71 74.53
N SER A 554 138.78 79.96 75.47
CA SER A 554 139.49 80.54 76.62
C SER A 554 140.36 79.52 77.39
N THR A 555 141.67 79.79 77.55
CA THR A 555 142.53 79.60 78.76
C THR A 555 144.04 79.80 78.44
N GLN A 556 144.91 79.98 79.45
CA GLN A 556 146.23 80.64 79.31
C GLN A 556 147.25 80.28 80.44
N THR A 557 148.51 80.72 80.32
CA THR A 557 149.56 80.97 81.38
C THR A 557 150.66 79.89 81.59
N THR A 558 151.68 80.09 82.46
CA THR A 558 153.09 80.57 82.23
C THR A 558 153.98 80.17 83.46
N ILE A 559 155.34 80.30 83.47
CA ILE A 559 156.25 80.73 84.62
C ILE A 559 157.76 80.33 84.44
N SER A 560 158.68 80.89 85.27
CA SER A 560 160.18 80.80 85.26
C SER A 560 160.73 80.29 86.65
N HIS A 561 162.02 80.31 87.11
CA HIS A 561 163.22 81.13 86.83
C HIS A 561 164.59 80.36 87.01
N ASN A 562 165.60 80.90 87.72
CA ASN A 562 167.05 80.65 87.50
C ASN A 562 167.97 80.86 88.76
N ILE A 563 169.23 80.37 88.73
CA ILE A 563 170.40 80.58 89.66
C ILE A 563 170.28 79.88 91.06
N VAL A 564 171.13 78.98 91.58
CA VAL A 564 172.60 78.69 91.60
C VAL A 564 173.40 79.38 92.73
N SER A 565 173.75 78.67 93.82
CA SER A 565 175.03 78.78 94.60
C SER A 565 175.11 77.94 95.92
N LEU A 566 174.90 76.61 95.89
CA LEU A 566 175.40 75.67 96.94
C LEU A 566 176.12 74.44 96.31
N MET A 567 176.70 74.68 95.14
CA MET A 567 176.83 73.68 94.07
C MET A 567 177.90 72.59 94.26
N GLU A 568 178.58 72.56 95.42
CA GLU A 568 179.68 71.62 95.70
C GLU A 568 179.38 70.59 96.81
N LYS A 569 178.16 70.59 97.38
CA LYS A 569 177.69 69.51 98.27
C LYS A 569 176.45 68.76 97.78
N GLU A 570 175.67 69.32 96.85
CA GLU A 570 174.51 68.62 96.24
C GLU A 570 174.91 67.61 95.15
N LYS A 571 176.13 67.74 94.60
CA LYS A 571 176.64 66.95 93.47
C LYS A 571 176.61 65.43 93.70
N GLU A 572 176.87 64.99 94.94
CA GLU A 572 176.91 63.57 95.30
C GLU A 572 175.49 62.95 95.34
N VAL A 573 174.49 63.72 95.77
CA VAL A 573 173.10 63.26 95.98
C VAL A 573 172.30 63.26 94.67
N ALA A 574 172.53 64.25 93.80
CA ALA A 574 171.87 64.34 92.50
C ALA A 574 172.11 63.11 91.60
N LEU A 575 173.23 62.41 91.78
CA LEU A 575 173.59 61.21 91.00
C LEU A 575 172.82 59.95 91.40
N SER A 576 172.21 59.88 92.59
CA SER A 576 171.31 58.78 92.97
C SER A 576 169.92 58.96 92.37
N ASP A 577 169.32 60.16 92.44
CA ASP A 577 167.95 60.38 91.99
C ASP A 577 167.78 60.30 90.47
N LEU A 578 168.80 60.71 89.69
CA LEU A 578 168.76 60.61 88.23
C LEU A 578 168.54 59.16 87.74
N ARG A 579 169.01 58.16 88.49
CA ARG A 579 168.84 56.74 88.13
C ARG A 579 167.41 56.24 88.34
N ARG A 580 166.70 56.77 89.35
CA ARG A 580 165.30 56.42 89.65
C ARG A 580 164.35 56.92 88.57
N ILE A 581 164.48 58.19 88.18
CA ILE A 581 163.57 58.81 87.21
C ILE A 581 163.64 58.13 85.82
N MET A 582 164.79 57.57 85.43
CA MET A 582 164.89 56.82 84.16
C MET A 582 164.09 55.51 84.15
N SER A 583 163.97 54.79 85.27
CA SER A 583 163.19 53.53 85.30
C SER A 583 161.68 53.81 85.26
N GLU A 584 161.23 54.88 85.93
CA GLU A 584 159.82 55.33 85.92
C GLU A 584 159.39 55.81 84.51
N LYS A 585 160.29 56.47 83.77
CA LYS A 585 160.04 56.96 82.40
C LYS A 585 159.75 55.83 81.41
N GLU A 586 160.55 54.76 81.40
CA GLU A 586 160.36 53.67 80.43
C GLU A 586 159.12 52.82 80.79
N ALA A 587 158.80 52.66 82.07
CA ALA A 587 157.56 52.01 82.51
C ALA A 587 156.27 52.74 82.07
N LEU A 588 156.33 54.06 81.82
CA LEU A 588 155.20 54.84 81.28
C LEU A 588 155.02 54.66 79.77
N LYS A 589 156.11 54.50 78.99
CA LYS A 589 156.02 54.18 77.54
C LYS A 589 155.33 52.84 77.30
N GLU A 590 155.71 51.81 78.05
CA GLU A 590 155.18 50.46 77.89
C GLU A 590 153.65 50.43 78.07
N LYS A 591 153.13 51.17 79.06
CA LYS A 591 151.69 51.33 79.29
C LYS A 591 150.99 52.08 78.15
N LEU A 592 151.60 53.14 77.62
CA LEU A 592 151.02 53.93 76.52
C LEU A 592 150.89 53.08 75.24
N LYS A 593 151.93 52.29 74.93
CA LYS A 593 151.94 51.38 73.78
C LYS A 593 150.81 50.34 73.88
N ASN A 594 150.69 49.67 75.03
CA ASN A 594 149.65 48.63 75.23
C ASN A 594 148.22 49.19 75.10
N LEU A 595 147.98 50.44 75.53
CA LEU A 595 146.70 51.12 75.35
C LEU A 595 146.39 51.43 73.87
N GLN A 596 147.40 51.83 73.09
CA GLN A 596 147.22 52.04 71.64
C GLN A 596 146.93 50.72 70.89
N GLU A 597 147.69 49.65 71.17
CA GLU A 597 147.49 48.35 70.54
C GLU A 597 146.10 47.76 70.83
N MET A 598 145.63 47.87 72.08
CA MET A 598 144.27 47.44 72.47
C MET A 598 143.18 48.26 71.75
N SER A 599 143.33 49.59 71.68
CA SER A 599 142.38 50.47 70.98
C SER A 599 142.29 50.18 69.47
N ILE A 600 143.41 49.89 68.82
CA ILE A 600 143.45 49.51 67.40
C ILE A 600 142.74 48.17 67.18
N PHE A 601 142.94 47.19 68.06
CA PHE A 601 142.26 45.89 67.98
C PHE A 601 140.73 46.02 68.16
N GLU A 602 140.28 46.79 69.15
CA GLU A 602 138.85 47.05 69.36
C GLU A 602 138.21 47.77 68.16
N LYS A 603 138.90 48.78 67.60
CA LYS A 603 138.44 49.49 66.39
C LYS A 603 138.28 48.54 65.20
N SER A 604 139.26 47.68 64.93
CA SER A 604 139.17 46.70 63.83
C SER A 604 138.05 45.68 64.03
N LYS A 605 137.77 45.28 65.28
CA LYS A 605 136.62 44.41 65.61
C LYS A 605 135.29 45.11 65.36
N LEU A 606 135.18 46.40 65.70
CA LEU A 606 133.98 47.20 65.41
C LEU A 606 133.79 47.43 63.91
N GLU A 607 134.84 47.76 63.16
CA GLU A 607 134.80 47.96 61.70
C GLU A 607 134.29 46.70 60.98
N LYS A 608 134.81 45.51 61.31
CA LYS A 608 134.32 44.23 60.75
C LYS A 608 132.87 43.92 61.14
N THR A 609 132.44 44.35 62.32
CA THR A 609 131.03 44.19 62.75
C THR A 609 130.11 45.11 61.96
N ILE A 610 130.56 46.34 61.67
CA ILE A 610 129.85 47.30 60.84
C ILE A 610 129.75 46.79 59.40
N GLU A 611 130.84 46.34 58.77
CA GLU A 611 130.81 45.76 57.42
C GLU A 611 129.83 44.58 57.31
N HIS A 612 129.82 43.68 58.30
CA HIS A 612 128.89 42.54 58.31
C HIS A 612 127.43 42.98 58.41
N LEU A 613 127.11 43.95 59.28
CA LEU A 613 125.77 44.51 59.41
C LEU A 613 125.34 45.30 58.15
N THR A 614 126.25 46.03 57.51
CA THR A 614 125.99 46.72 56.25
C THR A 614 125.70 45.74 55.11
N CYS A 615 126.40 44.60 55.06
CA CYS A 615 126.13 43.52 54.10
C CYS A 615 124.75 42.88 54.33
N ILE A 616 124.40 42.56 55.58
CA ILE A 616 123.07 42.03 55.94
C ILE A 616 121.96 43.02 55.57
N ASN A 617 122.16 44.33 55.81
CA ASN A 617 121.16 45.34 55.44
C ASN A 617 120.92 45.38 53.93
N HIS A 618 121.95 45.29 53.08
CA HIS A 618 121.75 45.23 51.63
C HIS A 618 120.95 43.98 51.22
N GLN A 619 121.29 42.81 51.77
CA GLN A 619 120.54 41.57 51.50
C GLN A 619 119.06 41.69 51.87
N LEU A 620 118.75 42.28 53.04
CA LEU A 620 117.37 42.54 53.48
C LEU A 620 116.67 43.64 52.65
N GLU A 621 117.40 44.56 52.04
CA GLU A 621 116.84 45.54 51.11
C GLU A 621 116.57 44.94 49.73
N ASP A 622 117.42 44.04 49.23
CA ASP A 622 117.22 43.30 47.98
C ASP A 622 116.01 42.36 48.09
N GLU A 623 115.94 41.51 49.12
CA GLU A 623 114.78 40.65 49.41
C GLU A 623 113.46 41.45 49.47
N LYS A 624 113.51 42.65 50.06
CA LYS A 624 112.38 43.60 50.17
C LYS A 624 112.00 44.27 48.84
N HIS A 625 112.89 44.32 47.85
CA HIS A 625 112.55 44.75 46.48
C HIS A 625 111.98 43.59 45.67
N ASP A 626 112.57 42.39 45.78
CA ASP A 626 112.07 41.19 45.10
C ASP A 626 110.64 40.85 45.55
N LEU A 627 110.38 40.79 46.86
CA LEU A 627 109.04 40.57 47.42
C LEU A 627 108.01 41.64 46.99
N LYS A 628 108.43 42.90 46.79
CA LYS A 628 107.54 43.93 46.22
C LYS A 628 107.20 43.67 44.76
N SER A 629 108.15 43.17 43.97
CA SER A 629 107.93 42.83 42.56
C SER A 629 106.99 41.63 42.42
N GLU A 630 107.17 40.60 43.26
CA GLU A 630 106.29 39.42 43.30
C GLU A 630 104.86 39.81 43.71
N VAL A 631 104.70 40.67 44.73
CA VAL A 631 103.39 41.21 45.15
C VAL A 631 102.72 42.05 44.05
N LEU A 632 103.49 42.73 43.19
CA LEU A 632 102.93 43.45 42.03
C LEU A 632 102.39 42.48 40.98
N ILE A 633 103.18 41.48 40.59
CA ILE A 633 102.79 40.44 39.64
C ILE A 633 101.59 39.62 40.16
N MET A 634 101.55 39.34 41.47
CA MET A 634 100.39 38.70 42.11
C MET A 634 99.13 39.57 42.05
N LYS A 635 99.23 40.91 42.15
CA LYS A 635 98.07 41.80 41.98
C LYS A 635 97.59 41.83 40.53
N GLU A 636 98.48 41.98 39.56
CA GLU A 636 98.14 41.99 38.13
C GLU A 636 97.50 40.66 37.66
N THR A 637 98.01 39.53 38.18
CA THR A 637 97.44 38.21 37.89
C THR A 637 96.09 37.99 38.59
N VAL A 638 95.91 38.45 39.84
CA VAL A 638 94.60 38.47 40.51
C VAL A 638 93.60 39.34 39.75
N GLU A 639 93.96 40.54 39.33
CA GLU A 639 93.09 41.42 38.53
C GLU A 639 92.74 40.79 37.17
N SER A 640 93.71 40.15 36.51
CA SER A 640 93.46 39.39 35.28
C SER A 640 92.47 38.24 35.49
N LEU A 641 92.57 37.52 36.60
CA LEU A 641 91.67 36.42 36.96
C LEU A 641 90.29 36.93 37.38
N GLU A 642 90.20 38.01 38.15
CA GLU A 642 88.95 38.69 38.49
C GLU A 642 88.21 39.16 37.23
N ASN A 643 88.90 39.81 36.30
CA ASN A 643 88.27 40.33 35.08
C ASN A 643 87.82 39.19 34.15
N LYS A 644 88.56 38.06 34.10
CA LYS A 644 88.10 36.81 33.47
C LYS A 644 86.86 36.24 34.17
N ALA A 645 86.85 36.20 35.51
CA ALA A 645 85.72 35.69 36.28
C ALA A 645 84.46 36.55 36.12
N LYS A 646 84.59 37.89 36.14
CA LYS A 646 83.50 38.85 35.87
C LYS A 646 82.92 38.64 34.47
N LEU A 647 83.77 38.51 33.45
CA LEU A 647 83.35 38.23 32.07
C LEU A 647 82.68 36.85 31.94
N GLN A 648 83.17 35.83 32.65
CA GLN A 648 82.58 34.49 32.63
C GLN A 648 81.23 34.46 33.37
N ALA A 649 81.07 35.21 34.47
CA ALA A 649 79.80 35.39 35.15
C ALA A 649 78.76 36.11 34.27
N GLN A 650 79.15 37.16 33.53
CA GLN A 650 78.29 37.83 32.55
C GLN A 650 77.88 36.90 31.39
N LYS A 651 78.78 36.05 30.90
CA LYS A 651 78.44 35.04 29.89
C LYS A 651 77.46 34.00 30.44
N LEU A 652 77.64 33.56 31.69
CA LEU A 652 76.72 32.63 32.34
C LEU A 652 75.34 33.24 32.60
N SER A 653 75.25 34.53 32.98
CA SER A 653 73.95 35.20 33.14
C SER A 653 73.23 35.43 31.80
N HIS A 654 73.96 35.77 30.73
CA HIS A 654 73.39 35.84 29.37
C HIS A 654 72.83 34.48 28.93
N VAL A 655 73.62 33.40 29.04
CA VAL A 655 73.19 32.05 28.66
C VAL A 655 72.03 31.55 29.54
N ALA A 656 71.98 31.93 30.82
CA ALA A 656 70.82 31.65 31.67
C ALA A 656 69.57 32.44 31.22
N GLY A 657 69.74 33.68 30.76
CA GLY A 657 68.69 34.48 30.13
C GLY A 657 68.16 33.84 28.84
N ASP A 658 69.05 33.47 27.91
CA ASP A 658 68.70 32.78 26.67
C ASP A 658 67.98 31.45 26.95
N SER A 659 68.47 30.68 27.93
CA SER A 659 67.87 29.42 28.34
C SER A 659 66.51 29.62 29.01
N SER A 660 66.30 30.73 29.71
CA SER A 660 64.99 31.11 30.26
C SER A 660 64.01 31.48 29.14
N HIS A 661 64.45 32.30 28.18
CA HIS A 661 63.64 32.74 27.04
C HIS A 661 63.21 31.55 26.16
N ARG A 662 64.15 30.69 25.75
CA ARG A 662 63.82 29.46 24.99
C ARG A 662 62.88 28.52 25.75
N LYS A 663 62.94 28.52 27.09
CA LYS A 663 62.02 27.74 27.94
C LYS A 663 60.62 28.37 27.99
N THR A 664 60.48 29.69 27.97
CA THR A 664 59.18 30.35 27.84
C THR A 664 58.59 30.20 26.44
N GLU A 665 59.39 30.32 25.38
CA GLU A 665 58.99 30.02 24.00
C GLU A 665 58.50 28.56 23.86
N MET A 666 59.28 27.58 24.32
CA MET A 666 58.91 26.16 24.23
C MET A 666 57.67 25.82 25.07
N ASN A 667 57.42 26.51 26.19
CA ASN A 667 56.17 26.37 26.93
C ASN A 667 54.98 27.00 26.20
N SER A 668 55.17 28.15 25.52
CA SER A 668 54.13 28.79 24.70
C SER A 668 53.78 27.92 23.48
N LEU A 669 54.78 27.41 22.76
CA LEU A 669 54.59 26.46 21.66
C LEU A 669 53.89 25.17 22.13
N ARG A 670 54.17 24.68 23.34
CA ARG A 670 53.44 23.54 23.92
C ARG A 670 51.96 23.87 24.15
N MET A 671 51.65 25.01 24.77
CA MET A 671 50.27 25.48 24.98
C MET A 671 49.49 25.58 23.65
N VAL A 672 50.13 26.12 22.60
CA VAL A 672 49.55 26.21 21.26
C VAL A 672 49.34 24.82 20.65
N ASN A 673 50.32 23.91 20.72
CA ASN A 673 50.17 22.54 20.22
C ASN A 673 49.06 21.77 20.95
N GLU A 674 48.95 21.90 22.28
CA GLU A 674 47.86 21.29 23.04
C GLU A 674 46.50 21.86 22.63
N GLN A 675 46.40 23.16 22.35
CA GLN A 675 45.15 23.78 21.89
C GLN A 675 44.80 23.38 20.45
N LEU A 676 45.79 23.23 19.57
CA LEU A 676 45.62 22.66 18.23
C LEU A 676 45.18 21.20 18.30
N GLN A 677 45.76 20.40 19.19
CA GLN A 677 45.35 19.00 19.41
C GLN A 677 43.88 18.91 19.89
N ARG A 678 43.49 19.67 20.92
CA ARG A 678 42.09 19.74 21.38
C ARG A 678 41.14 20.15 20.24
N SER A 679 41.55 21.12 19.42
CA SER A 679 40.76 21.58 18.26
C SER A 679 40.62 20.51 17.17
N LEU A 680 41.69 19.73 16.94
CA LEU A 680 41.69 18.59 16.03
C LEU A 680 40.79 17.46 16.55
N ASP A 681 40.87 17.14 17.84
CA ASP A 681 40.06 16.12 18.50
C ASP A 681 38.56 16.48 18.44
N ASP A 682 38.20 17.74 18.70
CA ASP A 682 36.83 18.27 18.52
C ASP A 682 36.36 18.17 17.06
N CYS A 683 37.23 18.45 16.09
CA CYS A 683 36.90 18.30 14.67
C CYS A 683 36.70 16.84 14.28
N GLN A 684 37.53 15.92 14.78
CA GLN A 684 37.35 14.48 14.57
C GLN A 684 36.07 13.96 15.22
N HIS A 685 35.75 14.40 16.45
CA HIS A 685 34.50 14.03 17.12
C HIS A 685 33.27 14.52 16.35
N ARG A 686 33.28 15.79 15.88
CA ARG A 686 32.22 16.34 15.03
C ARG A 686 32.07 15.60 13.71
N LEU A 687 33.18 15.23 13.05
CA LEU A 687 33.16 14.41 11.82
C LEU A 687 32.62 13.00 12.08
N SER A 688 33.00 12.36 13.18
CA SER A 688 32.48 11.05 13.60
C SER A 688 30.97 11.10 13.83
N LYS A 689 30.48 12.11 14.57
CA LYS A 689 29.04 12.33 14.76
C LYS A 689 28.31 12.55 13.43
N LYS A 690 28.84 13.41 12.54
CA LYS A 690 28.24 13.64 11.22
C LYS A 690 28.27 12.42 10.30
N ARG A 691 29.24 11.52 10.45
CA ARG A 691 29.22 10.21 9.79
C ARG A 691 28.09 9.32 10.31
N GLY A 692 27.92 9.20 11.62
CA GLY A 692 26.81 8.43 12.21
C GLY A 692 25.42 8.99 11.87
N GLU A 693 25.28 10.32 11.81
CA GLU A 693 24.06 10.98 11.32
C GLU A 693 23.78 10.63 9.84
N LEU A 694 24.81 10.63 8.99
CA LEU A 694 24.70 10.26 7.56
C LEU A 694 24.39 8.77 7.37
N GLU A 695 25.03 7.87 8.12
CA GLU A 695 24.78 6.42 8.07
C GLU A 695 23.35 6.09 8.53
N SER A 696 22.84 6.79 9.55
CA SER A 696 21.43 6.70 9.98
C SER A 696 20.47 7.20 8.88
N ALA A 697 20.76 8.33 8.25
CA ALA A 697 19.95 8.86 7.15
C ALA A 697 19.94 7.92 5.94
N GLN A 698 21.08 7.34 5.55
CA GLN A 698 21.16 6.37 4.46
C GLN A 698 20.37 5.09 4.79
N SER A 699 20.41 4.61 6.04
CA SER A 699 19.59 3.48 6.48
C SER A 699 18.08 3.78 6.34
N GLN A 700 17.65 4.99 6.70
CA GLN A 700 16.27 5.45 6.52
C GLN A 700 15.87 5.55 5.04
N ILE A 701 16.75 6.07 4.18
CA ILE A 701 16.55 6.12 2.72
C ILE A 701 16.34 4.69 2.17
N ASN A 702 17.23 3.75 2.49
CA ASN A 702 17.12 2.36 2.04
C ASN A 702 15.78 1.71 2.47
N ILE A 703 15.30 2.00 3.69
CA ILE A 703 14.00 1.52 4.20
C ILE A 703 12.82 2.16 3.45
N LEU A 704 12.93 3.44 3.07
CA LEU A 704 11.92 4.12 2.26
C LEU A 704 11.91 3.61 0.82
N GLU A 705 13.07 3.37 0.21
CA GLU A 705 13.21 2.74 -1.12
C GLU A 705 12.60 1.32 -1.13
N GLU A 706 12.85 0.51 -0.11
CA GLU A 706 12.26 -0.84 0.00
C GLU A 706 10.72 -0.78 0.16
N LYS A 707 10.20 0.22 0.89
CA LYS A 707 8.75 0.48 0.99
C LYS A 707 8.16 0.95 -0.34
N ILE A 708 8.83 1.85 -1.06
CA ILE A 708 8.42 2.31 -2.38
C ILE A 708 8.38 1.13 -3.37
N GLY A 709 9.39 0.25 -3.35
CA GLY A 709 9.41 -0.97 -4.16
C GLY A 709 8.24 -1.92 -3.86
N LYS A 710 7.92 -2.13 -2.57
CA LYS A 710 6.77 -2.94 -2.14
C LYS A 710 5.43 -2.33 -2.59
N LEU A 711 5.24 -1.02 -2.40
CA LEU A 711 4.04 -0.30 -2.83
C LEU A 711 3.89 -0.31 -4.36
N HIS A 712 4.99 -0.16 -5.10
CA HIS A 712 4.99 -0.23 -6.57
C HIS A 712 4.57 -1.63 -7.05
N LEU A 713 5.09 -2.70 -6.43
CA LEU A 713 4.72 -4.08 -6.76
C LEU A 713 3.22 -4.36 -6.50
N GLN A 714 2.68 -3.83 -5.39
CA GLN A 714 1.25 -3.89 -5.08
C GLN A 714 0.41 -3.11 -6.11
N MET A 715 0.84 -1.90 -6.47
CA MET A 715 0.18 -1.08 -7.48
C MET A 715 0.17 -1.77 -8.87
N THR A 716 1.24 -2.48 -9.25
CA THR A 716 1.25 -3.27 -10.49
C THR A 716 0.28 -4.45 -10.43
N SER A 717 0.23 -5.20 -9.32
CA SER A 717 -0.74 -6.31 -9.14
C SER A 717 -2.18 -5.80 -9.26
N GLN A 718 -2.52 -4.74 -8.52
CA GLN A 718 -3.86 -4.15 -8.55
C GLN A 718 -4.24 -3.61 -9.93
N ASN A 719 -3.29 -3.07 -10.70
CA ASN A 719 -3.53 -2.61 -12.07
C ASN A 719 -3.73 -3.78 -13.05
N GLU A 720 -3.01 -4.89 -12.87
CA GLU A 720 -3.24 -6.13 -13.63
C GLU A 720 -4.60 -6.75 -13.30
N GLU A 721 -4.96 -6.83 -12.03
CA GLU A 721 -6.29 -7.27 -11.54
C GLU A 721 -7.41 -6.38 -12.09
N ALA A 722 -7.25 -5.05 -12.06
CA ALA A 722 -8.20 -4.10 -12.64
C ALA A 722 -8.33 -4.24 -14.17
N HIS A 723 -7.24 -4.57 -14.86
CA HIS A 723 -7.26 -4.84 -16.30
C HIS A 723 -7.95 -6.19 -16.64
N VAL A 724 -7.80 -7.21 -15.79
CA VAL A 724 -8.55 -8.46 -15.89
C VAL A 724 -10.04 -8.21 -15.62
N MET A 725 -10.41 -7.49 -14.56
CA MET A 725 -11.80 -7.14 -14.26
C MET A 725 -12.46 -6.35 -15.40
N LYS A 726 -11.76 -5.36 -15.99
CA LYS A 726 -12.25 -4.63 -17.18
C LYS A 726 -12.49 -5.54 -18.39
N LYS A 727 -11.65 -6.57 -18.60
CA LYS A 727 -11.89 -7.58 -19.66
C LYS A 727 -13.12 -8.44 -19.37
N THR A 728 -13.30 -8.87 -18.12
CA THR A 728 -14.48 -9.66 -17.71
C THR A 728 -15.77 -8.86 -17.87
N ILE A 729 -15.79 -7.58 -17.46
CA ILE A 729 -16.92 -6.67 -17.70
C ILE A 729 -17.22 -6.56 -19.20
N GLY A 730 -16.20 -6.33 -20.04
CA GLY A 730 -16.34 -6.29 -21.51
C GLY A 730 -16.63 -7.63 -22.20
N VAL A 731 -16.80 -8.72 -21.45
CA VAL A 731 -17.41 -9.99 -21.90
C VAL A 731 -18.87 -10.05 -21.43
N ILE A 732 -19.13 -9.76 -20.15
CA ILE A 732 -20.48 -9.70 -19.56
C ILE A 732 -21.38 -8.71 -20.32
N ASP A 733 -20.87 -7.54 -20.72
CA ASP A 733 -21.62 -6.57 -21.52
C ASP A 733 -22.07 -7.17 -22.86
N LYS A 734 -21.22 -7.97 -23.52
CA LYS A 734 -21.56 -8.63 -24.80
C LYS A 734 -22.53 -9.79 -24.62
N GLU A 735 -22.38 -10.55 -23.54
CA GLU A 735 -23.33 -11.62 -23.18
C GLU A 735 -24.71 -11.01 -22.87
N LYS A 736 -24.74 -9.89 -22.13
CA LYS A 736 -25.95 -9.10 -21.88
C LYS A 736 -26.58 -8.60 -23.18
N ASP A 737 -25.80 -8.00 -24.07
CA ASP A 737 -26.33 -7.43 -25.33
C ASP A 737 -26.88 -8.54 -26.26
N PHE A 738 -26.20 -9.69 -26.35
CA PHE A 738 -26.69 -10.88 -27.07
C PHE A 738 -27.95 -11.49 -26.42
N LEU A 739 -28.03 -11.54 -25.09
CA LEU A 739 -29.22 -11.99 -24.37
C LEU A 739 -30.40 -11.02 -24.56
N GLN A 740 -30.14 -9.71 -24.63
CA GLN A 740 -31.14 -8.69 -24.94
C GLN A 740 -31.70 -8.88 -26.36
N GLU A 741 -30.83 -8.99 -27.38
CA GLU A 741 -31.22 -9.30 -28.77
C GLU A 741 -32.06 -10.59 -28.84
N THR A 742 -31.64 -11.64 -28.12
CA THR A 742 -32.38 -12.91 -28.01
C THR A 742 -33.75 -12.76 -27.32
N VAL A 743 -33.90 -11.85 -26.36
CA VAL A 743 -35.18 -11.55 -25.68
C VAL A 743 -36.09 -10.72 -26.58
N ASP A 744 -35.55 -9.75 -27.30
CA ASP A 744 -36.31 -8.89 -28.22
C ASP A 744 -36.85 -9.70 -29.41
N GLU A 745 -36.02 -10.57 -30.02
CA GLU A 745 -36.48 -11.55 -31.02
C GLU A 745 -37.65 -12.41 -30.51
N LYS A 746 -37.53 -12.94 -29.29
CA LYS A 746 -38.54 -13.82 -28.68
C LYS A 746 -39.81 -13.04 -28.39
N THR A 747 -39.70 -11.78 -27.98
CA THR A 747 -40.83 -10.88 -27.72
C THR A 747 -41.59 -10.57 -29.02
N GLU A 748 -40.87 -10.30 -30.12
CA GLU A 748 -41.49 -10.12 -31.45
C GLU A 748 -42.19 -11.41 -31.92
N LYS A 749 -41.52 -12.56 -31.79
CA LYS A 749 -42.09 -13.88 -32.14
C LYS A 749 -43.34 -14.19 -31.30
N ILE A 750 -43.38 -13.83 -30.01
CA ILE A 750 -44.56 -13.97 -29.15
C ILE A 750 -45.68 -13.03 -29.60
N ALA A 751 -45.40 -11.75 -29.89
CA ALA A 751 -46.40 -10.80 -30.37
C ALA A 751 -47.03 -11.25 -31.70
N ASN A 752 -46.21 -11.69 -32.65
CA ASN A 752 -46.65 -12.26 -33.93
C ASN A 752 -47.52 -13.51 -33.75
N LEU A 753 -47.19 -14.39 -32.80
CA LEU A 753 -48.02 -15.56 -32.47
C LEU A 753 -49.33 -15.19 -31.76
N GLN A 754 -49.33 -14.18 -30.89
CA GLN A 754 -50.53 -13.65 -30.24
C GLN A 754 -51.51 -13.03 -31.24
N GLU A 755 -51.02 -12.23 -32.20
CA GLU A 755 -51.88 -11.66 -33.25
C GLU A 755 -52.49 -12.76 -34.12
N ASN A 756 -51.68 -13.75 -34.51
CA ASN A 756 -52.16 -14.92 -35.25
C ASN A 756 -53.24 -15.69 -34.46
N LEU A 757 -53.04 -15.91 -33.16
CA LEU A 757 -54.03 -16.58 -32.30
C LEU A 757 -55.35 -15.79 -32.24
N VAL A 758 -55.29 -14.48 -31.96
CA VAL A 758 -56.47 -13.59 -31.94
C VAL A 758 -57.19 -13.58 -33.30
N ASN A 759 -56.45 -13.63 -34.40
CA ASN A 759 -57.04 -13.71 -35.75
C ASN A 759 -57.68 -15.08 -36.04
N LYS A 760 -57.16 -16.20 -35.48
CA LYS A 760 -57.85 -17.50 -35.49
C LYS A 760 -59.09 -17.52 -34.58
N GLU A 761 -59.05 -16.88 -33.41
CA GLU A 761 -60.21 -16.77 -32.52
C GLU A 761 -61.37 -16.00 -33.16
N LYS A 762 -61.09 -14.87 -33.82
CA LYS A 762 -62.07 -14.12 -34.64
C LYS A 762 -62.72 -15.02 -35.69
N ALA A 763 -61.90 -15.80 -36.42
CA ALA A 763 -62.41 -16.74 -37.43
C ALA A 763 -63.28 -17.86 -36.82
N ILE A 764 -62.87 -18.43 -35.68
CA ILE A 764 -63.65 -19.44 -34.95
C ILE A 764 -64.98 -18.86 -34.45
N ALA A 765 -64.99 -17.62 -33.95
CA ALA A 765 -66.21 -16.93 -33.53
C ALA A 765 -67.17 -16.69 -34.71
N GLN A 766 -66.64 -16.29 -35.87
CA GLN A 766 -67.43 -16.14 -37.10
C GLN A 766 -67.98 -17.49 -37.57
N MET A 767 -67.18 -18.56 -37.56
CA MET A 767 -67.64 -19.91 -37.91
C MET A 767 -68.75 -20.39 -36.96
N LYS A 768 -68.59 -20.22 -35.63
CA LYS A 768 -69.63 -20.51 -34.64
C LYS A 768 -70.95 -19.77 -34.91
N LYS A 769 -70.88 -18.50 -35.30
CA LYS A 769 -72.08 -17.72 -35.72
C LYS A 769 -72.75 -18.36 -36.94
N THR A 770 -72.00 -18.68 -37.99
CA THR A 770 -72.57 -19.34 -39.19
C THR A 770 -73.15 -20.72 -38.91
N ILE A 771 -72.54 -21.50 -38.00
CA ILE A 771 -73.10 -22.79 -37.56
C ILE A 771 -74.45 -22.58 -36.88
N SER A 772 -74.56 -21.62 -35.94
CA SER A 772 -75.83 -21.31 -35.27
C SER A 772 -76.92 -20.82 -36.24
N GLU A 773 -76.54 -20.06 -37.28
CA GLU A 773 -77.45 -19.65 -38.36
C GLU A 773 -77.94 -20.86 -39.18
N TYR A 774 -77.06 -21.80 -39.53
CA TYR A 774 -77.44 -23.05 -40.20
C TYR A 774 -78.26 -23.99 -39.31
N GLU A 775 -77.98 -24.06 -38.00
CA GLU A 775 -78.77 -24.84 -37.03
C GLU A 775 -80.19 -24.29 -36.89
N SER A 776 -80.34 -22.96 -36.85
CA SER A 776 -81.64 -22.28 -36.83
C SER A 776 -82.42 -22.57 -38.11
N SER A 777 -81.77 -22.44 -39.28
CA SER A 777 -82.37 -22.78 -40.59
C SER A 777 -82.76 -24.26 -40.69
N MET A 778 -81.91 -25.18 -40.21
CA MET A 778 -82.21 -26.61 -40.14
C MET A 778 -83.43 -26.88 -39.24
N ASN A 779 -83.55 -26.20 -38.10
CA ASN A 779 -84.66 -26.41 -37.17
C ASN A 779 -85.98 -25.85 -37.73
N GLN A 780 -85.95 -24.70 -38.41
CA GLN A 780 -87.09 -24.21 -39.21
C GLN A 780 -87.49 -25.24 -40.29
N LEU A 781 -86.52 -25.79 -41.04
CA LEU A 781 -86.79 -26.79 -42.06
C LEU A 781 -87.41 -28.07 -41.47
N LYS A 782 -86.89 -28.56 -40.33
CA LYS A 782 -87.48 -29.69 -39.58
C LYS A 782 -88.92 -29.39 -39.16
N GLU A 783 -89.22 -28.20 -38.65
CA GLU A 783 -90.58 -27.82 -38.29
C GLU A 783 -91.50 -27.85 -39.51
N THR A 784 -91.09 -27.25 -40.64
CA THR A 784 -91.89 -27.32 -41.89
C THR A 784 -92.10 -28.75 -42.38
N LEU A 785 -91.10 -29.64 -42.23
CA LEU A 785 -91.24 -31.06 -42.53
C LEU A 785 -92.29 -31.72 -41.63
N THR A 786 -92.23 -31.51 -40.31
CA THR A 786 -93.25 -32.07 -39.40
C THR A 786 -94.66 -31.54 -39.67
N ASN A 787 -94.79 -30.30 -40.18
CA ASN A 787 -96.07 -29.75 -40.62
C ASN A 787 -96.58 -30.43 -41.90
N ARG A 788 -95.70 -30.75 -42.86
CA ARG A 788 -96.05 -31.57 -44.03
C ARG A 788 -96.37 -33.02 -43.66
N ASP A 789 -95.69 -33.63 -42.69
CA ASP A 789 -96.02 -34.98 -42.21
C ASP A 789 -97.39 -35.02 -41.51
N ARG A 790 -97.75 -33.98 -40.75
CA ARG A 790 -99.10 -33.78 -40.17
C ARG A 790 -100.16 -33.62 -41.26
N GLU A 791 -99.89 -32.82 -42.29
CA GLU A 791 -100.77 -32.62 -43.45
C GLU A 791 -100.98 -33.92 -44.23
N ILE A 792 -99.90 -34.64 -44.58
CA ILE A 792 -99.94 -35.96 -45.23
C ILE A 792 -100.71 -36.98 -44.38
N SER A 793 -100.54 -36.96 -43.06
CA SER A 793 -101.28 -37.84 -42.14
C SER A 793 -102.77 -37.50 -42.09
N SER A 794 -103.12 -36.21 -42.19
CA SER A 794 -104.52 -35.76 -42.30
C SER A 794 -105.15 -36.19 -43.62
N LEU A 795 -104.46 -35.96 -44.75
CA LEU A 795 -104.91 -36.34 -46.08
C LEU A 795 -105.05 -37.87 -46.23
N ARG A 796 -104.16 -38.66 -45.62
CA ARG A 796 -104.30 -40.13 -45.55
C ARG A 796 -105.57 -40.54 -44.79
N ARG A 797 -105.85 -39.96 -43.63
CA ARG A 797 -107.10 -40.24 -42.88
C ARG A 797 -108.36 -39.85 -43.65
N GLN A 798 -108.33 -38.74 -44.39
CA GLN A 798 -109.43 -38.33 -45.28
C GLN A 798 -109.61 -39.33 -46.43
N LEU A 799 -108.51 -39.80 -47.02
CA LEU A 799 -108.54 -40.84 -48.06
C LEU A 799 -109.09 -42.17 -47.53
N ASP A 800 -108.67 -42.59 -46.33
CA ASP A 800 -109.16 -43.80 -45.65
C ASP A 800 -110.65 -43.71 -45.32
N ALA A 801 -111.14 -42.53 -44.93
CA ALA A 801 -112.57 -42.26 -44.71
C ALA A 801 -113.37 -42.37 -46.02
N ALA A 802 -112.91 -41.69 -47.09
CA ALA A 802 -113.54 -41.75 -48.40
C ALA A 802 -113.59 -43.17 -48.99
N HIS A 803 -112.59 -44.02 -48.72
CA HIS A 803 -112.64 -45.44 -49.11
C HIS A 803 -113.69 -46.24 -48.32
N LYS A 804 -113.89 -45.96 -47.02
CA LYS A 804 -114.96 -46.60 -46.23
C LYS A 804 -116.34 -46.16 -46.69
N GLU A 805 -116.53 -44.87 -46.94
CA GLU A 805 -117.76 -44.35 -47.53
C GLU A 805 -118.05 -45.00 -48.90
N LEU A 806 -117.02 -45.16 -49.75
CA LEU A 806 -117.15 -45.85 -51.04
C LEU A 806 -117.50 -47.34 -50.89
N ASP A 807 -116.92 -48.04 -49.91
CA ASP A 807 -117.26 -49.43 -49.58
C ASP A 807 -118.69 -49.57 -49.05
N GLU A 808 -119.18 -48.62 -48.25
CA GLU A 808 -120.54 -48.59 -47.71
C GLU A 808 -121.58 -48.24 -48.79
N VAL A 809 -121.26 -47.31 -49.69
CA VAL A 809 -122.01 -47.06 -50.94
C VAL A 809 -121.98 -48.29 -51.86
N GLY A 810 -120.86 -49.01 -51.92
CA GLY A 810 -120.74 -50.27 -52.67
C GLY A 810 -121.66 -51.37 -52.13
N LYS A 811 -121.64 -51.59 -50.80
CA LYS A 811 -122.49 -52.58 -50.11
C LYS A 811 -123.97 -52.25 -50.22
N SER A 812 -124.36 -50.99 -50.00
CA SER A 812 -125.76 -50.56 -50.13
C SER A 812 -126.26 -50.68 -51.57
N LYS A 813 -125.46 -50.31 -52.56
CA LYS A 813 -125.74 -50.57 -53.98
C LYS A 813 -125.93 -52.06 -54.28
N GLU A 814 -125.11 -52.95 -53.71
CA GLU A 814 -125.24 -54.39 -53.89
C GLU A 814 -126.51 -54.95 -53.23
N ILE A 815 -126.90 -54.44 -52.06
CA ILE A 815 -128.17 -54.76 -51.39
C ILE A 815 -129.35 -54.34 -52.26
N SER A 816 -129.40 -53.08 -52.71
CA SER A 816 -130.46 -52.59 -53.60
C SER A 816 -130.50 -53.32 -54.95
N PHE A 817 -129.36 -53.80 -55.46
CA PHE A 817 -129.33 -54.62 -56.67
C PHE A 817 -129.90 -56.03 -56.43
N LYS A 818 -129.61 -56.65 -55.28
CA LYS A 818 -130.21 -57.93 -54.86
C LYS A 818 -131.71 -57.81 -54.61
N GLU A 819 -132.16 -56.70 -54.03
CA GLU A 819 -133.57 -56.39 -53.81
C GLU A 819 -134.31 -56.12 -55.12
N ASN A 820 -133.78 -55.29 -56.01
CA ASN A 820 -134.33 -55.07 -57.35
C ASN A 820 -134.42 -56.38 -58.14
N ARG A 821 -133.40 -57.25 -58.04
CA ARG A 821 -133.46 -58.59 -58.64
C ARG A 821 -134.56 -59.46 -58.04
N ARG A 822 -134.75 -59.47 -56.70
CA ARG A 822 -135.88 -60.18 -56.08
C ARG A 822 -137.22 -59.67 -56.61
N LEU A 823 -137.43 -58.36 -56.59
CA LEU A 823 -138.65 -57.74 -57.13
C LEU A 823 -138.87 -58.07 -58.61
N GLN A 824 -137.80 -58.24 -59.40
CA GLN A 824 -137.88 -58.70 -60.78
C GLN A 824 -138.24 -60.19 -60.88
N ASP A 825 -137.61 -61.07 -60.08
CA ASP A 825 -137.91 -62.50 -60.03
C ASP A 825 -139.37 -62.73 -59.55
N ASP A 826 -139.81 -62.02 -58.51
CA ASP A 826 -141.19 -61.98 -57.99
C ASP A 826 -142.17 -61.51 -59.08
N LEU A 827 -141.86 -60.43 -59.80
CA LEU A 827 -142.70 -59.91 -60.89
C LEU A 827 -142.79 -60.89 -62.08
N THR A 828 -141.74 -61.66 -62.38
CA THR A 828 -141.85 -62.75 -63.38
C THR A 828 -142.67 -63.95 -62.88
N THR A 829 -142.74 -64.16 -61.57
CA THR A 829 -143.56 -65.22 -60.95
C THR A 829 -145.04 -64.81 -60.99
N MET A 830 -145.36 -63.61 -60.51
CA MET A 830 -146.69 -63.00 -60.64
C MET A 830 -147.17 -62.94 -62.11
N ALA A 831 -146.27 -62.73 -63.07
CA ALA A 831 -146.61 -62.75 -64.49
C ALA A 831 -146.96 -64.16 -65.01
N ARG A 832 -146.29 -65.22 -64.53
CA ARG A 832 -146.70 -66.61 -64.82
C ARG A 832 -148.03 -66.96 -64.17
N GLU A 833 -148.21 -66.64 -62.90
CA GLU A 833 -149.45 -66.93 -62.17
C GLU A 833 -150.66 -66.25 -62.83
N ASN A 834 -150.52 -65.00 -63.29
CA ASN A 834 -151.56 -64.34 -64.09
C ASN A 834 -151.81 -65.02 -65.45
N GLN A 835 -150.79 -65.58 -66.10
CA GLN A 835 -150.97 -66.35 -67.35
C GLN A 835 -151.67 -67.69 -67.10
N GLU A 836 -151.30 -68.39 -66.02
CA GLU A 836 -151.89 -69.67 -65.62
C GLU A 836 -153.37 -69.49 -65.23
N ILE A 837 -153.68 -68.50 -64.37
CA ILE A 837 -155.06 -68.10 -64.03
C ILE A 837 -155.85 -67.66 -65.27
N SER A 838 -155.21 -67.02 -66.26
CA SER A 838 -155.87 -66.65 -67.52
C SER A 838 -156.22 -67.89 -68.37
N LEU A 839 -155.37 -68.91 -68.37
CA LEU A 839 -155.62 -70.18 -69.07
C LEU A 839 -156.69 -71.03 -68.34
N GLU A 840 -156.67 -71.06 -67.01
CA GLU A 840 -157.74 -71.68 -66.21
C GLU A 840 -159.10 -70.99 -66.44
N LEU A 841 -159.11 -69.65 -66.51
CA LEU A 841 -160.30 -68.87 -66.83
C LEU A 841 -160.79 -69.14 -68.26
N GLU A 842 -159.90 -69.24 -69.24
CA GLU A 842 -160.26 -69.58 -70.62
C GLU A 842 -160.81 -71.01 -70.72
N ALA A 843 -160.23 -71.98 -70.00
CA ALA A 843 -160.75 -73.35 -69.92
C ALA A 843 -162.13 -73.42 -69.26
N ALA A 844 -162.35 -72.70 -68.15
CA ALA A 844 -163.66 -72.62 -67.49
C ALA A 844 -164.72 -71.90 -68.36
N VAL A 845 -164.30 -70.94 -69.19
CA VAL A 845 -165.15 -70.31 -70.21
C VAL A 845 -165.52 -71.30 -71.31
N GLN A 846 -164.57 -72.11 -71.79
CA GLN A 846 -164.83 -73.18 -72.76
C GLN A 846 -165.76 -74.27 -72.21
N GLU A 847 -165.56 -74.75 -70.97
CA GLU A 847 -166.46 -75.73 -70.33
C GLU A 847 -167.88 -75.15 -70.18
N LYS A 848 -168.02 -73.87 -69.81
CA LYS A 848 -169.30 -73.15 -69.80
C LYS A 848 -169.95 -73.11 -71.19
N GLU A 849 -169.18 -72.88 -72.25
CA GLU A 849 -169.67 -72.90 -73.63
C GLU A 849 -170.09 -74.31 -74.08
N GLU A 850 -169.33 -75.35 -73.74
CA GLU A 850 -169.70 -76.75 -73.99
C GLU A 850 -170.99 -77.12 -73.26
N MET A 851 -171.10 -76.81 -71.97
CA MET A 851 -172.30 -77.08 -71.17
C MET A 851 -173.51 -76.31 -71.71
N LYS A 852 -173.33 -75.07 -72.19
CA LYS A 852 -174.36 -74.32 -72.90
C LYS A 852 -174.77 -75.00 -74.22
N SER A 853 -173.84 -75.57 -74.97
CA SER A 853 -174.12 -76.36 -76.18
C SER A 853 -174.87 -77.65 -75.85
N ARG A 854 -174.47 -78.37 -74.79
CA ARG A 854 -175.16 -79.59 -74.32
C ARG A 854 -176.59 -79.30 -73.86
N VAL A 855 -176.81 -78.19 -73.14
CA VAL A 855 -178.16 -77.70 -72.80
C VAL A 855 -178.97 -77.36 -74.05
N HIS A 856 -178.36 -76.70 -75.04
CA HIS A 856 -179.05 -76.42 -76.31
C HIS A 856 -179.43 -77.70 -77.07
N ASN A 857 -178.55 -78.71 -77.10
CA ASN A 857 -178.84 -80.01 -77.70
C ASN A 857 -180.01 -80.71 -76.98
N TYR A 858 -180.02 -80.73 -75.65
CA TYR A 858 -181.16 -81.28 -74.89
C TYR A 858 -182.46 -80.51 -75.15
N ILE A 859 -182.43 -79.18 -75.27
CA ILE A 859 -183.61 -78.38 -75.66
C ILE A 859 -184.11 -78.82 -77.04
N THR A 860 -183.22 -78.99 -78.03
CA THR A 860 -183.63 -79.46 -79.36
C THR A 860 -184.15 -80.90 -79.37
N GLU A 861 -183.62 -81.80 -78.53
CA GLU A 861 -184.17 -83.15 -78.37
C GLU A 861 -185.56 -83.12 -77.73
N VAL A 862 -185.76 -82.30 -76.68
CA VAL A 862 -187.08 -82.10 -76.05
C VAL A 862 -188.08 -81.59 -77.08
N SER A 863 -187.77 -80.55 -77.84
CA SER A 863 -188.66 -80.05 -78.91
C SER A 863 -188.91 -81.07 -80.02
N ARG A 864 -187.97 -82.00 -80.29
CA ARG A 864 -188.21 -83.13 -81.19
C ARG A 864 -189.19 -84.15 -80.59
N TRP A 865 -189.09 -84.44 -79.30
CA TRP A 865 -190.01 -85.34 -78.59
C TRP A 865 -191.41 -84.72 -78.42
N GLU A 866 -191.50 -83.43 -78.14
CA GLU A 866 -192.76 -82.66 -78.15
C GLU A 866 -193.43 -82.71 -79.52
N SER A 867 -192.67 -82.48 -80.60
CA SER A 867 -193.15 -82.61 -81.99
C SER A 867 -193.64 -84.03 -82.31
N LEU A 868 -192.93 -85.06 -81.84
CA LEU A 868 -193.33 -86.46 -82.01
C LEU A 868 -194.60 -86.82 -81.20
N MET A 869 -194.78 -86.24 -80.01
CA MET A 869 -196.00 -86.41 -79.22
C MET A 869 -197.19 -85.70 -79.87
N ALA A 870 -197.02 -84.46 -80.34
CA ALA A 870 -198.05 -83.73 -81.10
C ALA A 870 -198.48 -84.49 -82.37
N ALA A 871 -197.51 -85.03 -83.14
CA ALA A 871 -197.78 -85.85 -84.32
C ALA A 871 -198.45 -87.20 -84.00
N LYS A 872 -198.30 -87.72 -82.78
CA LYS A 872 -198.92 -88.98 -82.32
C LYS A 872 -200.34 -88.76 -81.80
N ILE A 873 -200.62 -87.63 -81.15
CA ILE A 873 -201.97 -87.18 -80.76
C ILE A 873 -202.85 -87.05 -82.02
N LEU A 874 -202.35 -86.31 -83.04
CA LEU A 874 -203.04 -86.10 -84.33
C LEU A 874 -203.34 -87.38 -85.15
N ARG A 875 -202.87 -88.57 -84.74
CA ARG A 875 -203.18 -89.85 -85.41
C ARG A 875 -204.21 -90.72 -84.68
N TYR A 876 -204.64 -90.37 -83.47
CA TYR A 876 -205.69 -91.09 -82.74
C TYR A 876 -207.05 -90.36 -82.72
N GLU A 877 -207.07 -89.04 -82.92
CA GLU A 877 -208.29 -88.19 -82.81
C GLU A 877 -209.30 -88.29 -83.97
N ASN A 878 -209.18 -89.27 -84.88
CA ASN A 878 -210.12 -89.52 -85.98
C ASN A 878 -210.64 -90.96 -86.01
N GLY A 879 -210.59 -91.68 -84.88
CA GLY A 879 -210.79 -93.13 -84.84
C GLY A 879 -211.68 -93.70 -83.73
N ASP A 880 -212.00 -92.96 -82.66
CA ASP A 880 -213.08 -93.36 -81.74
C ASP A 880 -213.56 -92.21 -80.83
N LEU A 881 -214.66 -92.45 -80.11
CA LEU A 881 -215.42 -91.55 -79.20
C LEU A 881 -214.57 -90.48 -78.48
N ALA A 882 -214.91 -89.18 -78.48
CA ALA A 882 -216.19 -88.58 -78.09
C ALA A 882 -216.62 -88.85 -76.63
N TYR A 883 -215.97 -88.20 -75.66
CA TYR A 883 -216.67 -87.54 -74.54
C TYR A 883 -215.79 -86.47 -73.85
N CYS A 884 -216.39 -85.31 -73.57
CA CYS A 884 -215.82 -84.11 -72.90
C CYS A 884 -214.59 -83.43 -73.57
N ILE A 885 -214.65 -82.18 -74.04
CA ILE A 885 -214.92 -80.90 -73.32
C ILE A 885 -213.74 -80.51 -72.41
N PHE A 886 -213.13 -79.32 -72.47
CA PHE A 886 -213.09 -78.21 -73.44
C PHE A 886 -212.08 -77.16 -72.89
N LEU A 887 -211.84 -76.07 -73.63
CA LEU A 887 -211.24 -74.78 -73.20
C LEU A 887 -209.72 -74.83 -72.91
N PHE A 888 -208.89 -74.01 -73.58
CA PHE A 888 -208.77 -72.52 -73.61
C PHE A 888 -207.85 -71.96 -72.49
N PRO A 889 -207.12 -70.85 -72.75
CA PRO A 889 -205.66 -70.96 -72.77
C PRO A 889 -205.00 -69.74 -72.08
N HIS A 890 -204.04 -69.10 -72.75
CA HIS A 890 -203.30 -67.90 -72.35
C HIS A 890 -202.22 -68.15 -71.26
N ARG A 891 -201.15 -67.35 -71.20
CA ARG A 891 -200.92 -66.03 -71.84
C ARG A 891 -199.43 -65.77 -72.13
N SER A 892 -199.21 -64.87 -73.09
CA SER A 892 -197.95 -64.16 -73.40
C SER A 892 -196.84 -65.02 -74.02
#